data_AF-A0A9Q0SIP9-F1
#
_entry.id   AF-A0A9Q0SIP9-F1
#
_cell.length_a   1.000
_cell.length_b   1.000
_cell.length_c   1.000
_cell.angle_alpha   90.00
_cell.angle_beta   90.00
_cell.angle_gamma   90.00
#
_symmetry.space_group_name_H-M   'P 1'
#
loop_
_entity.id
_entity.type
_entity.pdbx_description
1 polymer ?
#
loop_
_entity_poly.entity_id
_entity_poly.type
_entity_poly.pdbx_seq_one_letter_code
_entity_poly.pdbx_strand_id
1 'polypeptide(L)'
;MGSGSNGTIHGRNVSCAIPESLVMPVGLQVELAELKMELFKDGVSIVVLSAPPGCGKTTLAGLLCHDEEVQEKFKDNIFYVIVSKNTNMEGIVRALFNHKRQQYLSDFRSDEDVVYQLGQFLNSIGPSPILLVLDDVWPESESFLEKFVFRIKDYKILVTSRSVFPRFGSTYKLKPLNYEDSLTLFRSSAFLPNQSQDITDEIVVSKIVKGCKGFPLALKVVGRSLCGEPEEIWKTRAMESSKVGSIFEHTDLLNSLQKSLDTLDSKVILKECFIDLCSFPEDQRIPVNALVDMWMELYNLNEEAYAVAKLQELCNRNLADLVVTRNVVSGFYNQQFAMQHDLLRELAILQSDLEPIEGRKRLILEISANNVPAWWMEQNQPSISCRLMSISTDEKFSSSWFLIQAPEVEVLVLNFRSKNHTLPEFIKKMEKLKVLIVQNYGFFPTELNNFLLLGSVTSLKRIRLEHVSIPPFAFTSVKLEILQKITLYMCNISQVFSTSTILVSESLPNIMEINIEYSNDLTEFPVEICLLTKLKNLSIINCHNLVSLPNEIGKLVNLEVLRLVSCIELLELPNTIGGLCNLSILDISECLEIERLPEEIGELQNLRQLLMMGCSSNCALPSSIMNLEQLKEVVCDEETAILWKPIMLACKNLRLKVQKEDINLNWLYNHRSGPTFVLWIWYVRMQMKAGRLP
;
A
#
# COMPACT_ATOMS: atom_id res chain seq x y z
N MET A 1 40.92 1.69 12.11
CA MET A 1 39.98 1.05 13.05
C MET A 1 38.61 1.57 12.68
N GLY A 2 37.90 0.81 11.85
CA GLY A 2 36.67 1.24 11.20
C GLY A 2 35.46 1.01 12.10
N SER A 3 34.76 2.09 12.45
CA SER A 3 33.41 2.06 13.00
C SER A 3 32.43 1.88 11.84
N GLY A 4 32.01 0.64 11.59
CA GLY A 4 30.89 0.35 10.70
C GLY A 4 29.60 0.83 11.37
N SER A 5 28.94 1.80 10.74
CA SER A 5 27.57 2.21 11.04
C SER A 5 26.62 1.08 10.69
N ASN A 6 26.17 0.34 11.71
CA ASN A 6 25.13 -0.68 11.59
C ASN A 6 23.76 0.00 11.44
N GLY A 7 23.38 0.34 10.20
CA GLY A 7 22.01 0.71 9.86
C GLY A 7 21.12 -0.52 9.86
N THR A 8 20.08 -0.52 10.70
CA THR A 8 19.03 -1.56 10.71
C THR A 8 18.10 -1.34 9.52
N ILE A 9 18.28 -2.16 8.46
CA ILE A 9 17.45 -2.11 7.26
C ILE A 9 16.20 -2.95 7.51
N HIS A 10 15.07 -2.29 7.77
CA HIS A 10 13.76 -2.94 7.86
C HIS A 10 13.15 -3.09 6.47
N GLY A 11 13.41 -4.25 5.84
CA GLY A 11 12.86 -4.60 4.53
C GLY A 11 11.34 -4.81 4.55
N ARG A 12 10.67 -4.40 3.47
CA ARG A 12 9.33 -4.87 3.11
C ARG A 12 9.46 -6.28 2.56
N ASN A 13 8.73 -7.23 3.13
CA ASN A 13 7.86 -8.18 2.44
C ASN A 13 7.74 -9.51 3.18
N VAL A 14 6.49 -9.98 3.16
CA VAL A 14 5.91 -11.08 3.95
C VAL A 14 5.76 -10.73 5.43
N SER A 15 4.53 -10.36 5.81
CA SER A 15 4.13 -10.36 7.23
C SER A 15 3.84 -11.79 7.65
N CYS A 16 4.10 -12.12 8.91
CA CYS A 16 3.68 -13.39 9.54
C CYS A 16 2.44 -13.20 10.44
N ALA A 17 1.78 -12.05 10.39
CA ALA A 17 0.66 -11.72 11.25
C ALA A 17 -0.67 -12.24 10.70
N ILE A 18 -1.53 -12.68 11.61
CA ILE A 18 -2.88 -13.16 11.29
C ILE A 18 -3.73 -11.96 10.80
N PRO A 19 -4.43 -12.06 9.66
CA PRO A 19 -5.37 -11.02 9.22
C PRO A 19 -6.49 -10.81 10.24
N GLU A 20 -6.83 -9.59 10.63
CA GLU A 20 -7.91 -9.34 11.59
C GLU A 20 -9.27 -9.90 11.16
N SER A 21 -10.03 -10.43 12.12
CA SER A 21 -11.44 -10.79 11.97
C SER A 21 -12.29 -9.88 12.85
N LEU A 22 -12.95 -8.88 12.24
CA LEU A 22 -13.80 -7.93 12.96
C LEU A 22 -15.28 -8.35 13.03
N VAL A 23 -15.71 -9.29 12.17
CA VAL A 23 -17.08 -9.82 12.13
C VAL A 23 -17.03 -11.25 11.57
N MET A 24 -17.78 -12.19 12.16
CA MET A 24 -17.96 -13.52 11.57
C MET A 24 -18.59 -13.39 10.16
N PRO A 25 -17.89 -13.79 9.10
CA PRO A 25 -18.42 -13.77 7.74
C PRO A 25 -19.62 -14.71 7.62
N VAL A 26 -20.58 -14.31 6.78
CA VAL A 26 -21.80 -15.05 6.53
C VAL A 26 -21.46 -16.42 5.91
N GLY A 27 -22.00 -17.50 6.49
CA GLY A 27 -21.99 -18.84 5.90
C GLY A 27 -20.66 -19.60 5.89
N LEU A 28 -19.76 -19.35 6.85
CA LEU A 28 -18.47 -20.07 6.96
C LEU A 28 -18.31 -20.89 8.26
N GLN A 29 -19.36 -20.97 9.10
CA GLN A 29 -19.28 -21.61 10.42
C GLN A 29 -19.05 -23.13 10.32
N VAL A 30 -19.74 -23.79 9.39
CA VAL A 30 -19.62 -25.24 9.17
C VAL A 30 -18.25 -25.57 8.59
N GLU A 31 -17.83 -24.78 7.59
CA GLU A 31 -16.56 -24.93 6.89
C GLU A 31 -15.37 -24.71 7.84
N LEU A 32 -15.48 -23.77 8.77
CA LEU A 32 -14.49 -23.55 9.82
C LEU A 32 -14.35 -24.77 10.74
N ALA A 33 -15.48 -25.34 11.17
CA ALA A 33 -15.47 -26.54 12.00
C ALA A 33 -14.87 -27.75 11.27
N GLU A 34 -15.21 -27.95 10.00
CA GLU A 34 -14.65 -29.03 9.16
C GLU A 34 -13.15 -28.87 8.91
N LEU A 35 -12.69 -27.65 8.57
CA LEU A 35 -11.28 -27.37 8.37
C LEU A 35 -10.47 -27.57 9.67
N LYS A 36 -11.03 -27.18 10.81
CA LYS A 36 -10.43 -27.40 12.14
C LYS A 36 -10.27 -28.88 12.45
N MET A 37 -11.28 -29.70 12.16
CA MET A 37 -11.20 -31.15 12.33
C MET A 37 -10.06 -31.78 11.49
N GLU A 38 -9.90 -31.36 10.24
CA GLU A 38 -8.79 -31.83 9.40
C GLU A 38 -7.42 -31.36 9.92
N LEU A 39 -7.31 -30.12 10.41
CA LEU A 39 -6.07 -29.59 10.99
C LEU A 39 -5.62 -30.39 12.23
N PHE A 40 -6.58 -30.76 13.09
CA PHE A 40 -6.30 -31.45 14.35
C PHE A 40 -6.11 -32.97 14.22
N LYS A 41 -6.36 -33.54 13.03
CA LYS A 41 -6.18 -34.96 12.76
C LYS A 41 -4.73 -35.43 13.00
N ASP A 42 -4.57 -36.54 13.70
CA ASP A 42 -3.26 -37.13 13.98
C ASP A 42 -2.58 -37.62 12.69
N GLY A 43 -1.27 -37.43 12.59
CA GLY A 43 -0.46 -37.84 11.44
C GLY A 43 -0.53 -36.93 10.22
N VAL A 44 -1.41 -35.93 10.20
CA VAL A 44 -1.46 -34.91 9.13
C VAL A 44 -0.46 -33.81 9.42
N SER A 45 0.49 -33.55 8.53
CA SER A 45 1.43 -32.42 8.65
C SER A 45 1.02 -31.20 7.82
N ILE A 46 0.37 -31.44 6.67
CA ILE A 46 -0.08 -30.40 5.74
C ILE A 46 -1.58 -30.58 5.47
N VAL A 47 -2.35 -29.50 5.58
CA VAL A 47 -3.73 -29.41 5.12
C VAL A 47 -3.80 -28.40 3.98
N VAL A 48 -4.38 -28.81 2.84
CA VAL A 48 -4.55 -27.92 1.68
C VAL A 48 -6.00 -27.45 1.61
N LEU A 49 -6.25 -26.16 1.81
CA LEU A 49 -7.52 -25.48 1.58
C LEU A 49 -7.61 -25.05 0.10
N SER A 50 -8.37 -25.80 -0.69
CA SER A 50 -8.50 -25.59 -2.14
C SER A 50 -9.87 -25.04 -2.53
N ALA A 51 -9.89 -24.01 -3.36
CA ALA A 51 -11.12 -23.42 -3.89
C ALA A 51 -10.83 -22.50 -5.09
N PRO A 52 -11.80 -22.27 -5.99
CA PRO A 52 -11.68 -21.23 -7.00
C PRO A 52 -11.39 -19.82 -6.40
N PRO A 53 -10.84 -18.89 -7.18
CA PRO A 53 -10.67 -17.50 -6.76
C PRO A 53 -12.00 -16.87 -6.30
N GLY A 54 -11.95 -16.01 -5.29
CA GLY A 54 -13.14 -15.30 -4.78
C GLY A 54 -14.08 -16.11 -3.88
N CYS A 55 -13.82 -17.40 -3.61
CA CYS A 55 -14.61 -18.23 -2.68
C CYS A 55 -14.42 -17.93 -1.18
N GLY A 56 -13.46 -17.08 -0.80
CA GLY A 56 -13.20 -16.75 0.61
C GLY A 56 -12.16 -17.63 1.32
N LYS A 57 -11.20 -18.22 0.59
CA LYS A 57 -10.11 -19.04 1.18
C LYS A 57 -9.30 -18.27 2.24
N THR A 58 -8.77 -17.12 1.89
CA THR A 58 -8.03 -16.21 2.79
C THR A 58 -8.88 -15.82 4.00
N THR A 59 -10.17 -15.58 3.79
CA THR A 59 -11.10 -15.29 4.89
C THR A 59 -11.24 -16.47 5.84
N LEU A 60 -11.44 -17.69 5.32
CA LEU A 60 -11.56 -18.90 6.16
C LEU A 60 -10.25 -19.23 6.89
N ALA A 61 -9.10 -19.10 6.23
CA ALA A 61 -7.79 -19.30 6.84
C ALA A 61 -7.51 -18.27 7.95
N GLY A 62 -7.84 -17.00 7.72
CA GLY A 62 -7.78 -15.96 8.75
C GLY A 62 -8.69 -16.26 9.94
N LEU A 63 -9.94 -16.68 9.69
CA LEU A 63 -10.87 -17.09 10.75
C LEU A 63 -10.35 -18.25 11.59
N LEU A 64 -9.76 -19.27 10.95
CA LEU A 64 -9.18 -20.41 11.66
C LEU A 64 -8.10 -19.98 12.65
N CYS A 65 -7.28 -19.01 12.29
CA CYS A 65 -6.26 -18.46 13.17
C CYS A 65 -6.82 -17.63 14.35
N HIS A 66 -8.06 -17.17 14.26
CA HIS A 66 -8.78 -16.48 15.34
C HIS A 66 -9.71 -17.39 16.14
N ASP A 67 -9.84 -18.67 15.79
CA ASP A 67 -10.65 -19.63 16.53
C ASP A 67 -10.04 -19.93 17.90
N GLU A 68 -10.87 -19.93 18.94
CA GLU A 68 -10.42 -20.05 20.34
C GLU A 68 -9.64 -21.35 20.60
N GLU A 69 -10.08 -22.48 20.04
CA GLU A 69 -9.40 -23.77 20.23
C GLU A 69 -8.05 -23.83 19.48
N VAL A 70 -7.98 -23.19 18.31
CA VAL A 70 -6.73 -23.08 17.54
C VAL A 70 -5.73 -22.20 18.28
N GLN A 71 -6.19 -21.06 18.81
CA GLN A 71 -5.36 -20.17 19.63
C GLN A 71 -4.93 -20.83 20.93
N GLU A 72 -5.79 -21.62 21.58
CA GLU A 72 -5.41 -22.34 22.80
C GLU A 72 -4.30 -23.38 22.53
N LYS A 73 -4.39 -24.11 21.41
CA LYS A 73 -3.42 -25.14 21.04
C LYS A 73 -2.06 -24.58 20.61
N PHE A 74 -2.06 -23.57 19.72
CA PHE A 74 -0.84 -23.05 19.10
C PHE A 74 -0.31 -21.76 19.75
N LYS A 75 -1.14 -21.05 20.52
CA LYS A 75 -0.78 -19.81 21.22
C LYS A 75 -0.10 -18.81 20.26
N ASP A 76 1.03 -18.23 20.68
CA ASP A 76 1.81 -17.26 19.90
C ASP A 76 2.68 -17.89 18.78
N ASN A 77 2.44 -19.17 18.42
CA ASN A 77 3.20 -19.89 17.39
C ASN A 77 2.37 -20.14 16.12
N ILE A 78 1.42 -19.25 15.83
CA ILE A 78 0.71 -19.18 14.56
C ILE A 78 1.44 -18.15 13.68
N PHE A 79 1.98 -18.62 12.55
CA PHE A 79 2.68 -17.79 11.59
C PHE A 79 1.87 -17.74 10.30
N TYR A 80 1.36 -16.57 9.92
CA TYR A 80 0.51 -16.40 8.73
C TYR A 80 1.24 -15.64 7.64
N VAL A 81 1.60 -16.32 6.55
CA VAL A 81 2.40 -15.80 5.45
C VAL A 81 1.57 -15.75 4.17
N ILE A 82 1.43 -14.56 3.58
CA ILE A 82 0.85 -14.39 2.25
C ILE A 82 1.93 -14.65 1.20
N VAL A 83 1.68 -15.62 0.32
CA VAL A 83 2.56 -16.08 -0.74
C VAL A 83 2.04 -15.52 -2.07
N SER A 84 2.84 -14.70 -2.75
CA SER A 84 2.56 -14.28 -4.13
C SER A 84 3.20 -15.26 -5.11
N LYS A 85 2.74 -15.26 -6.36
CA LYS A 85 3.32 -16.07 -7.46
C LYS A 85 4.86 -16.00 -7.55
N ASN A 86 5.43 -14.84 -7.26
CA ASN A 86 6.87 -14.57 -7.37
C ASN A 86 7.60 -14.60 -6.01
N THR A 87 6.97 -15.11 -4.94
CA THR A 87 7.62 -15.22 -3.63
C THR A 87 8.58 -16.42 -3.61
N ASN A 88 9.83 -16.20 -3.21
CA ASN A 88 10.85 -17.25 -3.08
C ASN A 88 10.96 -17.77 -1.62
N MET A 89 11.76 -18.82 -1.42
CA MET A 89 11.97 -19.42 -0.09
C MET A 89 12.53 -18.43 0.93
N GLU A 90 13.54 -17.69 0.48
CA GLU A 90 14.26 -16.70 1.27
C GLU A 90 13.29 -15.66 1.83
N GLY A 91 12.35 -15.16 1.02
CA GLY A 91 11.32 -14.21 1.43
C GLY A 91 10.45 -14.73 2.56
N ILE A 92 9.98 -15.98 2.47
CA ILE A 92 9.17 -16.60 3.53
C ILE A 92 9.99 -16.79 4.81
N VAL A 93 11.22 -17.30 4.71
CA VAL A 93 12.06 -17.55 5.89
C VAL A 93 12.44 -16.25 6.59
N ARG A 94 12.85 -15.21 5.84
CA ARG A 94 13.12 -13.88 6.44
C ARG A 94 11.90 -13.32 7.16
N ALA A 95 10.71 -13.53 6.61
CA ALA A 95 9.45 -13.14 7.25
C ALA A 95 9.30 -13.73 8.65
N LEU A 96 9.51 -15.05 8.76
CA LEU A 96 9.32 -15.83 9.98
C LEU A 96 10.29 -15.37 11.07
N PHE A 97 11.56 -15.18 10.71
CA PHE A 97 12.58 -14.70 11.64
C PHE A 97 12.33 -13.25 12.10
N ASN A 98 11.93 -12.37 11.18
CA ASN A 98 11.57 -10.99 11.51
C ASN A 98 10.41 -10.94 12.51
N HIS A 99 9.45 -11.86 12.42
CA HIS A 99 8.29 -11.91 13.30
C HIS A 99 8.65 -12.20 14.77
N LYS A 100 9.57 -13.14 15.03
CA LYS A 100 10.05 -13.45 16.41
C LYS A 100 11.22 -12.57 16.86
N ARG A 101 11.57 -11.51 16.11
CA ARG A 101 12.63 -10.53 16.43
C ARG A 101 14.02 -11.14 16.69
N GLN A 102 14.37 -12.23 16.01
CA GLN A 102 15.75 -12.76 16.09
C GLN A 102 16.66 -11.91 15.18
N GLN A 103 17.60 -11.17 15.79
CA GLN A 103 18.40 -10.11 15.15
C GLN A 103 19.50 -10.58 14.18
N TYR A 104 19.68 -11.88 13.96
CA TYR A 104 20.84 -12.40 13.24
C TYR A 104 20.43 -13.41 12.18
N LEU A 105 20.10 -12.91 11.00
CA LEU A 105 20.07 -13.68 9.77
C LEU A 105 21.28 -13.27 8.93
N SER A 106 22.26 -14.16 8.78
CA SER A 106 23.30 -13.97 7.78
C SER A 106 22.70 -14.07 6.38
N ASP A 107 23.29 -13.39 5.39
CA ASP A 107 22.88 -13.58 3.99
C ASP A 107 22.91 -15.07 3.62
N PHE A 108 21.82 -15.55 3.03
CA PHE A 108 21.70 -16.93 2.61
C PHE A 108 22.67 -17.22 1.47
N ARG A 109 23.41 -18.31 1.59
CA ARG A 109 24.38 -18.73 0.57
C ARG A 109 23.78 -19.66 -0.47
N SER A 110 22.69 -20.36 -0.14
CA SER A 110 21.97 -21.29 -1.02
C SER A 110 20.57 -21.59 -0.49
N ASP A 111 19.74 -22.21 -1.33
CA ASP A 111 18.43 -22.77 -0.94
C ASP A 111 18.53 -23.76 0.24
N GLU A 112 19.60 -24.55 0.32
CA GLU A 112 19.81 -25.51 1.41
C GLU A 112 20.09 -24.80 2.74
N ASP A 113 20.82 -23.69 2.70
CA ASP A 113 21.08 -22.83 3.86
C ASP A 113 19.77 -22.20 4.36
N VAL A 114 18.89 -21.76 3.45
CA VAL A 114 17.54 -21.26 3.80
C VAL A 114 16.73 -22.31 4.56
N VAL A 115 16.69 -23.55 4.05
CA VAL A 115 15.96 -24.67 4.68
C VAL A 115 16.58 -25.05 6.02
N TYR A 116 17.90 -25.10 6.10
CA TYR A 116 18.61 -25.39 7.34
C TYR A 116 18.29 -24.37 8.43
N GLN A 117 18.35 -23.07 8.09
CA GLN A 117 18.03 -21.99 9.03
C GLN A 117 16.56 -21.99 9.43
N LEU A 118 15.63 -22.28 8.51
CA LEU A 118 14.22 -22.48 8.87
C LEU A 118 14.04 -23.63 9.87
N GLY A 119 14.72 -24.75 9.65
CA GLY A 119 14.69 -25.88 10.59
C GLY A 119 15.24 -25.51 11.97
N GLN A 120 16.34 -24.76 12.03
CA GLN A 120 16.89 -24.24 13.29
C GLN A 120 15.91 -23.30 14.01
N PHE A 121 15.27 -22.41 13.25
CA PHE A 121 14.26 -21.50 13.78
C PHE A 121 13.07 -22.26 14.39
N LEU A 122 12.49 -23.20 13.65
CA LEU A 122 11.34 -23.98 14.13
C LEU A 122 11.71 -24.81 15.37
N ASN A 123 12.91 -25.40 15.42
CA ASN A 123 13.40 -26.12 16.61
C ASN A 123 13.65 -25.18 17.81
N SER A 124 14.03 -23.92 17.57
CA SER A 124 14.28 -22.93 18.64
C SER A 124 13.02 -22.50 19.37
N ILE A 125 11.83 -22.66 18.77
CA ILE A 125 10.53 -22.41 19.40
C ILE A 125 10.25 -23.42 20.53
N GLY A 126 10.99 -24.53 20.57
CA GLY A 126 10.90 -25.56 21.60
C GLY A 126 9.79 -26.60 21.31
N PRO A 127 9.31 -27.34 22.32
CA PRO A 127 8.34 -28.42 22.13
C PRO A 127 6.89 -27.93 21.92
N SER A 128 6.69 -26.62 21.78
CA SER A 128 5.36 -26.04 21.61
C SER A 128 4.81 -26.35 20.21
N PRO A 129 3.50 -26.62 20.07
CA PRO A 129 2.86 -26.76 18.76
C PRO A 129 3.08 -25.51 17.89
N ILE A 130 3.21 -25.71 16.58
CA ILE A 130 3.45 -24.63 15.61
C ILE A 130 2.45 -24.78 14.45
N LEU A 131 1.80 -23.68 14.07
CA LEU A 131 0.98 -23.59 12.87
C LEU A 131 1.59 -22.60 11.89
N LEU A 132 1.97 -23.07 10.70
CA LEU A 132 2.39 -22.22 9.59
C LEU A 132 1.27 -22.15 8.54
N VAL A 133 0.72 -20.97 8.31
CA VAL A 133 -0.27 -20.73 7.25
C VAL A 133 0.44 -20.08 6.06
N LEU A 134 0.35 -20.72 4.89
CA LEU A 134 0.83 -20.22 3.61
C LEU A 134 -0.39 -19.91 2.73
N ASP A 135 -0.72 -18.62 2.60
CA ASP A 135 -1.92 -18.15 1.90
C ASP A 135 -1.62 -17.80 0.43
N ASP A 136 -2.48 -18.26 -0.47
CA ASP A 136 -2.43 -18.13 -1.95
C ASP A 136 -1.20 -18.77 -2.63
N VAL A 137 -0.87 -20.00 -2.24
CA VAL A 137 0.22 -20.76 -2.88
C VAL A 137 -0.17 -21.20 -4.30
N TRP A 138 0.71 -20.86 -5.25
CA TRP A 138 0.54 -21.18 -6.67
C TRP A 138 0.99 -22.61 -7.01
N PRO A 139 0.42 -23.25 -8.06
CA PRO A 139 0.74 -24.64 -8.42
C PRO A 139 2.20 -24.89 -8.76
N GLU A 140 2.87 -23.92 -9.37
CA GLU A 140 4.29 -23.99 -9.72
C GLU A 140 5.19 -24.07 -8.48
N SER A 141 4.67 -23.66 -7.32
CA SER A 141 5.33 -23.71 -6.02
C SER A 141 5.01 -24.98 -5.22
N GLU A 142 4.35 -26.00 -5.81
CA GLU A 142 4.03 -27.25 -5.08
C GLU A 142 5.30 -27.96 -4.58
N SER A 143 6.34 -28.08 -5.42
CA SER A 143 7.62 -28.72 -5.06
C SER A 143 8.37 -28.00 -3.95
N PHE A 144 8.08 -26.71 -3.76
CA PHE A 144 8.65 -25.87 -2.73
C PHE A 144 8.10 -26.20 -1.33
N LEU A 145 6.83 -26.64 -1.24
CA LEU A 145 6.20 -27.00 0.03
C LEU A 145 6.86 -28.18 0.73
N GLU A 146 7.43 -29.13 -0.02
CA GLU A 146 8.15 -30.30 0.54
C GLU A 146 9.34 -29.88 1.40
N LYS A 147 9.97 -28.74 1.08
CA LYS A 147 11.12 -28.19 1.81
C LYS A 147 10.74 -27.58 3.16
N PHE A 148 9.45 -27.33 3.41
CA PHE A 148 8.93 -26.82 4.68
C PHE A 148 8.54 -27.94 5.64
N VAL A 149 8.57 -29.21 5.21
CA VAL A 149 8.15 -30.33 6.07
C VAL A 149 9.31 -30.78 6.95
N PHE A 150 9.21 -30.50 8.25
CA PHE A 150 10.17 -30.95 9.26
C PHE A 150 9.57 -32.00 10.19
N ARG A 151 10.40 -32.92 10.69
CA ARG A 151 10.01 -33.92 11.71
C ARG A 151 9.95 -33.29 13.10
N ILE A 152 9.03 -32.36 13.28
CA ILE A 152 8.78 -31.66 14.54
C ILE A 152 7.43 -32.12 15.08
N LYS A 153 7.35 -32.41 16.38
CA LYS A 153 6.10 -32.84 17.02
C LYS A 153 5.10 -31.67 17.00
N ASP A 154 3.85 -31.95 16.62
CA ASP A 154 2.76 -30.97 16.57
C ASP A 154 3.03 -29.72 15.70
N TYR A 155 3.86 -29.88 14.66
CA TYR A 155 4.04 -28.91 13.59
C TYR A 155 3.06 -29.16 12.45
N LYS A 156 2.23 -28.15 12.15
CA LYS A 156 1.17 -28.20 11.13
C LYS A 156 1.35 -27.06 10.13
N ILE A 157 1.05 -27.34 8.87
CA ILE A 157 1.05 -26.35 7.80
C ILE A 157 -0.34 -26.31 7.17
N LEU A 158 -0.96 -25.12 7.12
CA LEU A 158 -2.16 -24.87 6.35
C LEU A 158 -1.76 -24.14 5.07
N VAL A 159 -2.14 -24.69 3.91
CA VAL A 159 -1.87 -24.07 2.62
C VAL A 159 -3.18 -23.70 1.97
N THR A 160 -3.38 -22.44 1.59
CA THR A 160 -4.51 -22.06 0.73
C THR A 160 -4.05 -22.02 -0.73
N SER A 161 -4.87 -22.55 -1.65
CA SER A 161 -4.53 -22.55 -3.08
C SER A 161 -5.77 -22.55 -3.98
N ARG A 162 -5.58 -22.09 -5.21
CA ARG A 162 -6.57 -22.20 -6.30
C ARG A 162 -6.64 -23.62 -6.88
N SER A 163 -5.60 -24.42 -6.66
CA SER A 163 -5.49 -25.79 -7.16
C SER A 163 -5.45 -26.80 -6.01
N VAL A 164 -5.61 -28.07 -6.36
CA VAL A 164 -5.40 -29.18 -5.43
C VAL A 164 -3.94 -29.60 -5.51
N PHE A 165 -3.34 -29.99 -4.39
CA PHE A 165 -1.99 -30.57 -4.34
C PHE A 165 -2.07 -32.04 -3.91
N PRO A 166 -2.21 -32.98 -4.88
CA PRO A 166 -2.45 -34.39 -4.60
C PRO A 166 -1.34 -35.04 -3.76
N ARG A 167 -0.12 -34.50 -3.80
CA ARG A 167 1.05 -35.04 -3.09
C ARG A 167 0.89 -35.03 -1.57
N PHE A 168 0.07 -34.14 -1.01
CA PHE A 168 -0.05 -33.95 0.45
C PHE A 168 -1.27 -34.64 1.09
N GLY A 169 -2.11 -35.32 0.29
CA GLY A 169 -3.14 -36.26 0.77
C GLY A 169 -4.36 -35.67 1.49
N SER A 170 -4.20 -34.69 2.40
CA SER A 170 -5.32 -33.98 3.06
C SER A 170 -5.63 -32.69 2.31
N THR A 171 -6.77 -32.65 1.61
CA THR A 171 -7.28 -31.45 0.94
C THR A 171 -8.72 -31.21 1.36
N TYR A 172 -8.97 -30.05 1.94
CA TYR A 172 -10.31 -29.54 2.19
C TYR A 172 -10.75 -28.67 1.00
N LYS A 173 -11.83 -29.06 0.33
CA LYS A 173 -12.39 -28.32 -0.81
C LYS A 173 -13.49 -27.37 -0.34
N LEU A 174 -13.19 -26.08 -0.30
CA LEU A 174 -14.16 -25.06 0.08
C LEU A 174 -15.19 -24.88 -1.03
N LYS A 175 -16.46 -24.97 -0.66
CA LYS A 175 -17.60 -24.79 -1.56
C LYS A 175 -18.01 -23.31 -1.62
N PRO A 176 -18.62 -22.84 -2.71
CA PRO A 176 -19.32 -21.56 -2.74
C PRO A 176 -20.42 -21.51 -1.67
N LEU A 177 -20.83 -20.29 -1.29
CA LEU A 177 -21.89 -20.09 -0.31
C LEU A 177 -23.20 -20.75 -0.77
N ASN A 178 -23.96 -21.28 0.19
CA ASN A 178 -25.31 -21.74 -0.08
C ASN A 178 -26.23 -20.54 -0.45
N TYR A 179 -27.44 -20.83 -0.92
CA TYR A 179 -28.34 -19.80 -1.42
C TYR A 179 -28.76 -18.78 -0.35
N GLU A 180 -29.02 -19.21 0.88
CA GLU A 180 -29.48 -18.32 1.96
C GLU A 180 -28.37 -17.37 2.43
N ASP A 181 -27.15 -17.89 2.57
CA ASP A 181 -25.98 -17.08 2.91
C ASP A 181 -25.62 -16.12 1.77
N SER A 182 -25.77 -16.59 0.51
CA SER A 182 -25.59 -15.74 -0.67
C SER A 182 -26.58 -14.58 -0.72
N LEU A 183 -27.85 -14.85 -0.42
CA LEU A 183 -28.91 -13.85 -0.38
C LEU A 183 -28.65 -12.83 0.74
N THR A 184 -28.22 -13.30 1.91
CA THR A 184 -27.87 -12.45 3.05
C THR A 184 -26.71 -11.51 2.71
N LEU A 185 -25.62 -12.05 2.15
CA LEU A 185 -24.45 -11.26 1.77
C LEU A 185 -24.74 -10.28 0.62
N PHE A 186 -25.55 -10.68 -0.34
CA PHE A 186 -25.99 -9.80 -1.42
C PHE A 186 -26.83 -8.63 -0.86
N ARG A 187 -27.82 -8.92 -0.01
CA ARG A 187 -28.70 -7.92 0.59
C ARG A 187 -27.92 -6.91 1.42
N SER A 188 -26.95 -7.36 2.21
CA SER A 188 -26.10 -6.44 3.01
C SER A 188 -25.25 -5.52 2.14
N SER A 189 -24.98 -5.89 0.89
CA SER A 189 -24.18 -5.10 -0.05
C SER A 189 -25.04 -4.17 -0.92
N ALA A 190 -26.24 -4.62 -1.29
CA ALA A 190 -27.15 -3.93 -2.19
C ALA A 190 -28.08 -2.92 -1.50
N PHE A 191 -28.36 -3.12 -0.21
CA PHE A 191 -29.25 -2.26 0.57
C PHE A 191 -28.49 -1.60 1.71
N LEU A 192 -28.48 -0.27 1.76
CA LEU A 192 -27.90 0.48 2.87
C LEU A 192 -28.78 0.37 4.13
N PRO A 193 -28.23 0.40 5.35
CA PRO A 193 -28.98 0.20 6.61
C PRO A 193 -30.20 1.13 6.81
N ASN A 194 -30.22 2.27 6.13
CA ASN A 194 -31.25 3.31 6.24
C ASN A 194 -32.14 3.46 4.99
N GLN A 195 -31.99 2.58 3.99
CA GLN A 195 -32.88 2.54 2.83
C GLN A 195 -34.00 1.53 3.09
N SER A 196 -35.24 1.91 2.78
CA SER A 196 -36.37 0.98 2.82
C SER A 196 -36.07 -0.21 1.90
N GLN A 197 -36.24 -1.43 2.40
CA GLN A 197 -36.19 -2.66 1.60
C GLN A 197 -37.33 -2.76 0.58
N ASP A 198 -38.23 -1.77 0.57
CA ASP A 198 -39.39 -1.74 -0.30
C ASP A 198 -38.98 -1.46 -1.75
N ILE A 199 -39.43 -2.38 -2.61
CA ILE A 199 -39.51 -2.32 -4.07
C ILE A 199 -38.32 -2.93 -4.81
N THR A 200 -38.06 -4.21 -4.60
CA THR A 200 -37.55 -5.07 -5.67
C THR A 200 -38.23 -6.44 -5.60
N ASP A 201 -38.82 -6.89 -6.71
CA ASP A 201 -39.41 -8.22 -6.84
C ASP A 201 -38.40 -9.30 -6.39
N GLU A 202 -38.77 -10.13 -5.40
CA GLU A 202 -37.89 -11.19 -4.88
C GLU A 202 -37.45 -12.17 -5.98
N ILE A 203 -38.23 -12.32 -7.05
CA ILE A 203 -37.87 -13.13 -8.22
C ILE A 203 -36.67 -12.52 -8.95
N VAL A 204 -36.62 -11.20 -9.08
CA VAL A 204 -35.50 -10.46 -9.69
C VAL A 204 -34.25 -10.64 -8.84
N VAL A 205 -34.35 -10.44 -7.52
CA VAL A 205 -33.24 -10.65 -6.59
C VAL A 205 -32.72 -12.09 -6.65
N SER A 206 -33.63 -13.07 -6.60
CA SER A 206 -33.27 -14.50 -6.66
C SER A 206 -32.52 -14.86 -7.95
N LYS A 207 -32.95 -14.32 -9.11
CA LYS A 207 -32.26 -14.54 -10.39
C LYS A 207 -30.85 -13.96 -10.40
N ILE A 208 -30.66 -12.77 -9.83
CA ILE A 208 -29.34 -12.12 -9.76
C ILE A 208 -28.41 -12.94 -8.84
N VAL A 209 -28.87 -13.28 -7.62
CA VAL A 209 -28.09 -14.06 -6.65
C VAL A 209 -27.69 -15.41 -7.21
N LYS A 210 -28.60 -16.11 -7.90
CA LYS A 210 -28.28 -17.37 -8.61
C LYS A 210 -27.22 -17.17 -9.69
N GLY A 211 -27.26 -16.05 -10.41
CA GLY A 211 -26.25 -15.66 -11.40
C GLY A 211 -24.85 -15.48 -10.82
N CYS A 212 -24.74 -15.08 -9.54
CA CYS A 212 -23.46 -14.96 -8.83
C CYS A 212 -22.91 -16.30 -8.31
N LYS A 213 -23.65 -17.40 -8.45
CA LYS A 213 -23.23 -18.79 -8.13
C LYS A 213 -22.64 -18.99 -6.72
N GLY A 214 -23.02 -18.14 -5.77
CA GLY A 214 -22.55 -18.20 -4.38
C GLY A 214 -21.11 -17.72 -4.16
N PHE A 215 -20.50 -17.01 -5.11
CA PHE A 215 -19.17 -16.40 -4.91
C PHE A 215 -19.27 -15.10 -4.10
N PRO A 216 -18.67 -15.02 -2.89
CA PRO A 216 -18.73 -13.82 -2.04
C PRO A 216 -18.34 -12.52 -2.74
N LEU A 217 -17.25 -12.53 -3.52
CA LEU A 217 -16.78 -11.34 -4.25
C LEU A 217 -17.83 -10.85 -5.28
N ALA A 218 -18.38 -11.76 -6.08
CA ALA A 218 -19.41 -11.42 -7.05
C ALA A 218 -20.66 -10.87 -6.38
N LEU A 219 -21.12 -11.49 -5.29
CA LEU A 219 -22.28 -11.03 -4.54
C LEU A 219 -22.09 -9.59 -4.01
N LYS A 220 -20.91 -9.30 -3.44
CA LYS A 220 -20.56 -7.96 -2.94
C LYS A 220 -20.47 -6.92 -4.06
N VAL A 221 -19.79 -7.23 -5.16
CA VAL A 221 -19.60 -6.30 -6.29
C VAL A 221 -20.90 -6.06 -7.04
N VAL A 222 -21.64 -7.12 -7.37
CA VAL A 222 -22.93 -7.02 -8.08
C VAL A 222 -23.96 -6.33 -7.21
N GLY A 223 -24.10 -6.74 -5.94
CA GLY A 223 -25.02 -6.10 -5.00
C GLY A 223 -24.74 -4.61 -4.88
N ARG A 224 -23.47 -4.23 -4.69
CA ARG A 224 -23.10 -2.81 -4.57
C ARG A 224 -23.28 -2.01 -5.85
N SER A 225 -23.10 -2.63 -7.02
CA SER A 225 -23.36 -1.99 -8.32
C SER A 225 -24.84 -1.67 -8.57
N LEU A 226 -25.76 -2.33 -7.88
CA LEU A 226 -27.20 -2.14 -7.98
C LEU A 226 -27.77 -1.24 -6.86
N CYS A 227 -26.95 -0.93 -5.85
CA CYS A 227 -27.36 -0.11 -4.72
C CYS A 227 -27.77 1.30 -5.18
N GLY A 228 -29.05 1.64 -4.97
CA GLY A 228 -29.61 2.94 -5.36
C GLY A 228 -29.95 3.08 -6.86
N GLU A 229 -29.81 2.01 -7.65
CA GLU A 229 -30.18 2.00 -9.07
C GLU A 229 -31.69 1.75 -9.27
N PRO A 230 -32.32 2.34 -10.31
CA PRO A 230 -33.73 2.09 -10.68
C PRO A 230 -34.09 0.62 -10.92
N GLU A 231 -35.35 0.24 -10.66
CA GLU A 231 -35.86 -1.14 -10.81
C GLU A 231 -35.64 -1.72 -12.23
N GLU A 232 -35.65 -0.88 -13.26
CA GLU A 232 -35.39 -1.28 -14.65
C GLU A 232 -33.98 -1.86 -14.83
N ILE A 233 -32.98 -1.31 -14.14
CA ILE A 233 -31.59 -1.79 -14.17
C ILE A 233 -31.50 -3.16 -13.48
N TRP A 234 -32.21 -3.34 -12.36
CA TRP A 234 -32.32 -4.63 -11.67
C TRP A 234 -32.96 -5.69 -12.56
N LYS A 235 -34.07 -5.37 -13.24
CA LYS A 235 -34.75 -6.28 -14.19
C LYS A 235 -33.83 -6.65 -15.35
N THR A 236 -33.12 -5.69 -15.93
CA THR A 236 -32.16 -5.92 -17.02
C THR A 236 -31.06 -6.86 -16.59
N ARG A 237 -30.46 -6.61 -15.41
CA ARG A 237 -29.42 -7.48 -14.84
C ARG A 237 -29.93 -8.91 -14.61
N ALA A 238 -31.14 -9.06 -14.08
CA ALA A 238 -31.74 -10.38 -13.87
C ALA A 238 -31.97 -11.16 -15.18
N MET A 239 -32.36 -10.47 -16.26
CA MET A 239 -32.50 -11.10 -17.59
C MET A 239 -31.14 -11.56 -18.12
N GLU A 240 -30.08 -10.79 -17.95
CA GLU A 240 -28.74 -11.14 -18.40
C GLU A 240 -28.12 -12.29 -17.60
N SER A 241 -28.41 -12.39 -16.31
CA SER A 241 -27.96 -13.51 -15.46
C SER A 241 -28.56 -14.85 -15.88
N SER A 242 -29.70 -14.85 -16.57
CA SER A 242 -30.35 -16.07 -17.07
C SER A 242 -29.75 -16.66 -18.36
N LYS A 243 -28.85 -15.91 -19.04
CA LYS A 243 -28.24 -16.33 -20.32
C LYS A 243 -26.88 -17.03 -20.17
N VAL A 244 -26.31 -17.09 -18.96
CA VAL A 244 -24.97 -17.65 -18.72
C VAL A 244 -25.07 -19.18 -18.63
N GLY A 245 -24.66 -19.88 -19.69
CA GLY A 245 -24.62 -21.35 -19.75
C GLY A 245 -23.42 -21.92 -18.99
N SER A 246 -23.65 -23.00 -18.24
CA SER A 246 -22.64 -23.73 -17.47
C SER A 246 -21.65 -24.45 -18.37
N ILE A 247 -20.34 -24.31 -18.11
CA ILE A 247 -19.33 -25.40 -18.21
C ILE A 247 -17.97 -25.01 -17.56
N PHE A 248 -17.68 -23.75 -17.19
CA PHE A 248 -16.44 -23.39 -16.43
C PHE A 248 -16.68 -22.34 -15.33
N GLU A 249 -16.45 -22.70 -14.07
CA GLU A 249 -16.70 -21.87 -12.87
C GLU A 249 -15.96 -20.50 -12.88
N HIS A 250 -14.77 -20.44 -13.46
CA HIS A 250 -13.93 -19.23 -13.51
C HIS A 250 -14.44 -18.19 -14.51
N THR A 251 -14.76 -18.62 -15.74
CA THR A 251 -15.27 -17.75 -16.81
C THR A 251 -16.63 -17.15 -16.43
N ASP A 252 -17.47 -17.93 -15.75
CA ASP A 252 -18.78 -17.47 -15.28
C ASP A 252 -18.66 -16.37 -14.22
N LEU A 253 -17.66 -16.45 -13.33
CA LEU A 253 -17.37 -15.43 -12.33
C LEU A 253 -16.89 -14.12 -12.98
N LEU A 254 -15.93 -14.21 -13.91
CA LEU A 254 -15.46 -13.03 -14.66
C LEU A 254 -16.60 -12.37 -15.46
N ASN A 255 -17.46 -13.16 -16.10
CA ASN A 255 -18.63 -12.65 -16.82
C ASN A 255 -19.62 -11.93 -15.87
N SER A 256 -19.81 -12.44 -14.64
CA SER A 256 -20.67 -11.77 -13.66
C SER A 256 -20.08 -10.43 -13.20
N LEU A 257 -18.75 -10.36 -13.02
CA LEU A 257 -18.05 -9.14 -12.64
C LEU A 257 -18.00 -8.12 -13.79
N GLN A 258 -17.79 -8.60 -15.03
CA GLN A 258 -17.79 -7.78 -16.25
C GLN A 258 -19.05 -6.94 -16.38
N LYS A 259 -20.23 -7.52 -16.12
CA LYS A 259 -21.50 -6.78 -16.18
C LYS A 259 -21.58 -5.61 -15.19
N SER A 260 -20.92 -5.73 -14.03
CA SER A 260 -20.82 -4.62 -13.09
C SER A 260 -19.90 -3.51 -13.61
N LEU A 261 -18.88 -3.88 -14.40
CA LEU A 261 -18.01 -2.93 -15.08
C LEU A 261 -18.71 -2.24 -16.27
N ASP A 262 -19.57 -2.94 -17.00
CA ASP A 262 -20.33 -2.38 -18.13
C ASP A 262 -21.25 -1.21 -17.68
N THR A 263 -21.74 -1.24 -16.44
CA THR A 263 -22.49 -0.09 -15.88
C THR A 263 -21.64 1.19 -15.80
N LEU A 264 -20.31 1.07 -15.78
CA LEU A 264 -19.38 2.19 -15.78
C LEU A 264 -19.14 2.77 -17.17
N ASP A 265 -19.72 2.22 -18.24
CA ASP A 265 -19.57 2.77 -19.59
C ASP A 265 -20.12 4.21 -19.70
N SER A 266 -21.12 4.54 -18.87
CA SER A 266 -21.62 5.91 -18.70
C SER A 266 -20.64 6.85 -17.97
N LYS A 267 -19.63 6.30 -17.27
CA LYS A 267 -18.62 6.99 -16.46
C LYS A 267 -17.22 6.64 -16.95
N VAL A 268 -16.92 7.02 -18.20
CA VAL A 268 -15.68 6.67 -18.92
C VAL A 268 -14.41 6.80 -18.05
N ILE A 269 -14.19 7.94 -17.41
CA ILE A 269 -12.97 8.15 -16.58
C ILE A 269 -12.91 7.16 -15.41
N LEU A 270 -14.04 6.86 -14.76
CA LEU A 270 -14.06 5.91 -13.63
C LEU A 270 -13.72 4.48 -14.08
N LYS A 271 -14.25 4.06 -15.23
CA LYS A 271 -13.90 2.76 -15.84
C LYS A 271 -12.42 2.69 -16.19
N GLU A 272 -11.87 3.76 -16.78
CA GLU A 272 -10.44 3.84 -17.11
C GLU A 272 -9.57 3.84 -15.84
N CYS A 273 -9.97 4.55 -14.76
CA CYS A 273 -9.31 4.48 -13.45
C CYS A 273 -9.31 3.06 -12.85
N PHE A 274 -10.41 2.31 -12.97
CA PHE A 274 -10.47 0.91 -12.53
C PHE A 274 -9.45 0.05 -13.30
N ILE A 275 -9.38 0.23 -14.61
CA ILE A 275 -8.45 -0.53 -15.45
C ILE A 275 -7.00 -0.15 -15.12
N ASP A 276 -6.69 1.13 -14.86
CA ASP A 276 -5.33 1.58 -14.51
C ASP A 276 -4.74 0.87 -13.30
N LEU A 277 -5.56 0.36 -12.36
CA LEU A 277 -5.11 -0.37 -11.18
C LEU A 277 -4.29 -1.62 -11.54
N CYS A 278 -4.50 -2.23 -12.72
CA CYS A 278 -3.71 -3.38 -13.17
C CYS A 278 -2.23 -3.06 -13.45
N SER A 279 -1.86 -1.77 -13.46
CA SER A 279 -0.46 -1.32 -13.57
C SER A 279 0.40 -1.73 -12.39
N PHE A 280 -0.20 -2.17 -11.30
CA PHE A 280 0.49 -2.63 -10.10
C PHE A 280 0.40 -4.17 -10.01
N PRO A 281 1.42 -4.84 -9.44
CA PRO A 281 1.40 -6.29 -9.31
C PRO A 281 0.33 -6.79 -8.33
N GLU A 282 0.00 -8.08 -8.42
CA GLU A 282 -0.92 -8.76 -7.50
C GLU A 282 -0.46 -8.66 -6.04
N ASP A 283 -1.45 -8.65 -5.15
CA ASP A 283 -1.28 -8.54 -3.69
C ASP A 283 -0.47 -7.33 -3.22
N GLN A 284 -0.26 -6.30 -4.05
CA GLN A 284 0.47 -5.11 -3.63
C GLN A 284 -0.47 -4.01 -3.13
N ARG A 285 -0.03 -3.34 -2.07
CA ARG A 285 -0.65 -2.10 -1.62
C ARG A 285 -0.21 -0.99 -2.53
N ILE A 286 -1.18 -0.37 -3.19
CA ILE A 286 -0.96 0.73 -4.12
C ILE A 286 -1.09 2.02 -3.31
N PRO A 287 -0.02 2.81 -3.15
CA PRO A 287 -0.10 4.10 -2.48
C PRO A 287 -1.12 5.01 -3.20
N VAL A 288 -2.05 5.63 -2.46
CA VAL A 288 -3.08 6.47 -3.09
C VAL A 288 -2.46 7.65 -3.86
N ASN A 289 -1.34 8.18 -3.39
CA ASN A 289 -0.57 9.21 -4.11
C ASN A 289 -0.02 8.74 -5.45
N ALA A 290 0.35 7.47 -5.60
CA ALA A 290 0.75 6.93 -6.90
C ALA A 290 -0.42 6.98 -7.89
N LEU A 291 -1.62 6.57 -7.47
CA LEU A 291 -2.83 6.63 -8.32
C LEU A 291 -3.23 8.06 -8.67
N VAL A 292 -3.18 8.97 -7.70
CA VAL A 292 -3.47 10.39 -7.93
C VAL A 292 -2.48 10.96 -8.95
N ASP A 293 -1.18 10.72 -8.79
CA ASP A 293 -0.15 11.22 -9.70
C ASP A 293 -0.38 10.72 -11.14
N MET A 294 -0.75 9.44 -11.32
CA MET A 294 -1.08 8.87 -12.63
C MET A 294 -2.33 9.52 -13.24
N TRP A 295 -3.43 9.57 -12.48
CA TRP A 295 -4.73 10.01 -13.01
C TRP A 295 -4.79 11.51 -13.28
N MET A 296 -4.07 12.31 -12.52
CA MET A 296 -3.92 13.75 -12.78
C MET A 296 -3.40 14.00 -14.19
N GLU A 297 -2.38 13.25 -14.63
CA GLU A 297 -1.76 13.45 -15.93
C GLU A 297 -2.46 12.68 -17.08
N LEU A 298 -2.96 11.46 -16.83
CA LEU A 298 -3.67 10.67 -17.84
C LEU A 298 -5.02 11.27 -18.23
N TYR A 299 -5.72 11.88 -17.27
CA TYR A 299 -7.07 12.41 -17.48
C TYR A 299 -7.15 13.94 -17.37
N ASN A 300 -5.99 14.61 -17.27
CA ASN A 300 -5.87 16.07 -17.15
C ASN A 300 -6.79 16.63 -16.06
N LEU A 301 -6.76 16.03 -14.87
CA LEU A 301 -7.55 16.48 -13.74
C LEU A 301 -6.93 17.76 -13.17
N ASN A 302 -7.75 18.74 -12.82
CA ASN A 302 -7.27 20.04 -12.34
C ASN A 302 -6.87 20.03 -10.86
N GLU A 303 -7.46 19.13 -10.07
CA GLU A 303 -7.26 19.04 -8.62
C GLU A 303 -7.21 17.59 -8.16
N GLU A 304 -6.33 17.30 -7.20
CA GLU A 304 -6.14 15.95 -6.65
C GLU A 304 -7.42 15.39 -6.00
N ALA A 305 -8.30 16.26 -5.50
CA ALA A 305 -9.59 15.88 -4.93
C ALA A 305 -10.47 15.09 -5.92
N TYR A 306 -10.41 15.40 -7.22
CA TYR A 306 -11.14 14.63 -8.24
C TYR A 306 -10.62 13.21 -8.37
N ALA A 307 -9.30 13.02 -8.35
CA ALA A 307 -8.69 11.69 -8.41
C ALA A 307 -9.04 10.86 -7.16
N VAL A 308 -8.96 11.45 -5.98
CA VAL A 308 -9.35 10.81 -4.72
C VAL A 308 -10.83 10.44 -4.72
N ALA A 309 -11.71 11.31 -5.22
CA ALA A 309 -13.15 11.01 -5.34
C ALA A 309 -13.42 9.82 -6.27
N LYS A 310 -12.66 9.66 -7.37
CA LYS A 310 -12.74 8.47 -8.22
C LYS A 310 -12.32 7.20 -7.51
N LEU A 311 -11.22 7.24 -6.74
CA LEU A 311 -10.81 6.09 -5.93
C LEU A 311 -11.89 5.72 -4.90
N GLN A 312 -12.44 6.72 -4.19
CA GLN A 312 -13.52 6.50 -3.23
C GLN A 312 -14.76 5.91 -3.90
N GLU A 313 -15.10 6.35 -5.12
CA GLU A 313 -16.20 5.76 -5.88
C GLU A 313 -15.95 4.30 -6.27
N LEU A 314 -14.72 3.94 -6.67
CA LEU A 314 -14.33 2.54 -6.91
C LEU A 314 -14.44 1.70 -5.64
N CYS A 315 -13.97 2.22 -4.51
CA CYS A 315 -14.05 1.55 -3.21
C CYS A 315 -15.51 1.37 -2.76
N ASN A 316 -16.32 2.41 -2.93
CA ASN A 316 -17.75 2.36 -2.67
C ASN A 316 -18.48 1.36 -3.56
N ARG A 317 -17.92 0.91 -4.67
CA ARG A 317 -18.47 -0.13 -5.56
C ARG A 317 -17.89 -1.53 -5.28
N ASN A 318 -17.05 -1.68 -4.26
CA ASN A 318 -16.28 -2.89 -3.96
C ASN A 318 -15.35 -3.32 -5.12
N LEU A 319 -14.92 -2.37 -5.96
CA LEU A 319 -14.00 -2.62 -7.08
C LEU A 319 -12.52 -2.45 -6.68
N ALA A 320 -12.29 -1.87 -5.51
CA ALA A 320 -11.02 -1.77 -4.81
C ALA A 320 -11.33 -1.66 -3.31
N ASP A 321 -10.34 -1.93 -2.47
CA ASP A 321 -10.43 -1.72 -1.02
C ASP A 321 -9.48 -0.58 -0.63
N LEU A 322 -9.92 0.29 0.29
CA LEU A 322 -9.09 1.35 0.85
C LEU A 322 -8.62 0.96 2.25
N VAL A 323 -7.32 0.85 2.42
CA VAL A 323 -6.67 0.59 3.70
C VAL A 323 -6.05 1.89 4.19
N VAL A 324 -6.49 2.35 5.36
CA VAL A 324 -5.98 3.56 6.00
C VAL A 324 -5.05 3.14 7.12
N THR A 325 -3.78 3.56 7.07
CA THR A 325 -2.82 3.17 8.11
C THR A 325 -2.92 4.04 9.34
N ARG A 326 -3.32 5.31 9.27
CA ARG A 326 -3.69 6.08 10.46
C ARG A 326 -4.81 7.05 10.12
N ASN A 327 -5.62 7.38 11.13
CA ASN A 327 -6.62 8.42 11.02
C ASN A 327 -5.92 9.78 10.89
N VAL A 328 -5.60 10.17 9.66
CA VAL A 328 -5.09 11.50 9.36
C VAL A 328 -6.25 12.48 9.37
N VAL A 329 -5.96 13.73 9.72
CA VAL A 329 -6.89 14.84 9.51
C VAL A 329 -7.37 14.86 8.06
N SER A 330 -8.67 15.10 7.88
CA SER A 330 -9.33 15.15 6.58
C SER A 330 -8.58 16.03 5.59
N GLY A 331 -8.20 15.47 4.43
CA GLY A 331 -7.55 16.21 3.34
C GLY A 331 -6.24 15.58 2.84
N PHE A 332 -5.60 14.72 3.63
CA PHE A 332 -4.35 14.07 3.24
C PHE A 332 -4.50 12.55 3.09
N TYR A 333 -3.83 11.98 2.08
CA TYR A 333 -3.95 10.56 1.73
C TYR A 333 -2.59 9.84 1.62
N ASN A 334 -1.49 10.45 2.06
CA ASN A 334 -0.13 9.85 2.10
C ASN A 334 -0.09 8.49 2.85
N GLN A 335 -0.96 8.33 3.84
CA GLN A 335 -1.07 7.13 4.68
C GLN A 335 -2.25 6.22 4.27
N GLN A 336 -2.73 6.36 3.04
CA GLN A 336 -3.79 5.52 2.47
C GLN A 336 -3.24 4.66 1.35
N PHE A 337 -3.72 3.42 1.28
CA PHE A 337 -3.35 2.45 0.25
C PHE A 337 -4.61 1.84 -0.35
N ALA A 338 -4.64 1.75 -1.67
CA ALA A 338 -5.63 0.95 -2.38
C ALA A 338 -5.13 -0.49 -2.52
N MET A 339 -6.06 -1.44 -2.46
CA MET A 339 -5.84 -2.84 -2.82
C MET A 339 -6.88 -3.25 -3.85
N GLN A 340 -6.47 -4.05 -4.82
CA GLN A 340 -7.37 -4.63 -5.82
C GLN A 340 -7.33 -6.14 -5.67
N HIS A 341 -8.51 -6.76 -5.59
CA HIS A 341 -8.61 -8.22 -5.57
C HIS A 341 -8.13 -8.80 -6.91
N ASP A 342 -7.41 -9.92 -6.89
CA ASP A 342 -6.79 -10.52 -8.08
C ASP A 342 -7.74 -10.75 -9.25
N LEU A 343 -8.96 -11.25 -9.01
CA LEU A 343 -9.99 -11.40 -10.05
C LEU A 343 -10.39 -10.07 -10.71
N LEU A 344 -10.41 -8.97 -9.94
CA LEU A 344 -10.70 -7.64 -10.47
C LEU A 344 -9.51 -7.10 -11.25
N ARG A 345 -8.27 -7.39 -10.80
CA ARG A 345 -7.05 -7.09 -11.55
C ARG A 345 -7.00 -7.87 -12.87
N GLU A 346 -7.32 -9.16 -12.85
CA GLU A 346 -7.40 -10.01 -14.04
C GLU A 346 -8.44 -9.46 -15.02
N LEU A 347 -9.63 -9.08 -14.52
CA LEU A 347 -10.66 -8.45 -15.34
C LEU A 347 -10.16 -7.14 -15.97
N ALA A 348 -9.42 -6.32 -15.22
CA ALA A 348 -8.80 -5.10 -15.74
C ALA A 348 -7.76 -5.40 -16.83
N ILE A 349 -6.92 -6.44 -16.66
CA ILE A 349 -5.96 -6.88 -17.68
C ILE A 349 -6.69 -7.33 -18.95
N LEU A 350 -7.73 -8.16 -18.82
CA LEU A 350 -8.54 -8.62 -19.95
C LEU A 350 -9.18 -7.45 -20.71
N GLN A 351 -9.70 -6.45 -20.00
CA GLN A 351 -10.23 -5.23 -20.61
C GLN A 351 -9.15 -4.42 -21.34
N SER A 352 -7.94 -4.40 -20.79
CA SER A 352 -6.81 -3.70 -21.40
C SER A 352 -6.28 -4.40 -22.66
N ASP A 353 -6.56 -5.70 -22.77
CA ASP A 353 -6.04 -6.58 -23.83
C ASP A 353 -7.01 -6.81 -25.00
N LEU A 354 -8.20 -6.21 -24.96
CA LEU A 354 -9.23 -6.34 -26.00
C LEU A 354 -8.78 -5.86 -27.39
N GLU A 355 -7.87 -4.88 -27.44
CA GLU A 355 -7.32 -4.33 -28.68
C GLU A 355 -5.95 -4.97 -29.01
N PRO A 356 -5.57 -5.05 -30.30
CA PRO A 356 -4.21 -5.40 -30.71
C PRO A 356 -3.18 -4.48 -30.04
N ILE A 357 -1.97 -4.99 -29.80
CA ILE A 357 -0.91 -4.31 -29.02
C ILE A 357 -0.67 -2.86 -29.50
N GLU A 358 -0.76 -2.64 -30.81
CA GLU A 358 -0.57 -1.33 -31.44
C GLU A 358 -1.65 -0.30 -31.07
N GLY A 359 -2.87 -0.76 -30.79
CA GLY A 359 -4.01 0.09 -30.42
C GLY A 359 -4.22 0.26 -28.92
N ARG A 360 -3.62 -0.61 -28.09
CA ARG A 360 -3.87 -0.64 -26.65
C ARG A 360 -3.53 0.69 -25.99
N LYS A 361 -4.50 1.23 -25.23
CA LYS A 361 -4.28 2.40 -24.37
C LYS A 361 -3.25 2.14 -23.26
N ARG A 362 -3.11 0.89 -22.82
CA ARG A 362 -2.18 0.48 -21.76
C ARG A 362 -1.44 -0.78 -22.16
N LEU A 363 -0.18 -0.86 -21.78
CA LEU A 363 0.63 -2.05 -21.96
C LEU A 363 1.16 -2.52 -20.60
N ILE A 364 0.76 -3.72 -20.20
CA ILE A 364 1.17 -4.35 -18.94
C ILE A 364 2.09 -5.52 -19.28
N LEU A 365 3.35 -5.47 -18.83
CA LEU A 365 4.38 -6.46 -19.12
C LEU A 365 4.87 -7.10 -17.84
N GLU A 366 4.68 -8.41 -17.70
CA GLU A 366 5.26 -9.20 -16.62
C GLU A 366 6.43 -10.03 -17.17
N ILE A 367 7.65 -9.67 -16.79
CA ILE A 367 8.90 -10.29 -17.25
C ILE A 367 9.48 -11.13 -16.11
N SER A 368 9.65 -12.43 -16.35
CA SER A 368 10.33 -13.34 -15.42
C SER A 368 11.66 -13.79 -15.97
N ALA A 369 12.72 -13.74 -15.15
CA ALA A 369 14.09 -13.86 -15.58
C ALA A 369 14.35 -12.93 -16.77
N ASN A 370 14.62 -13.43 -17.98
CA ASN A 370 14.75 -12.63 -19.19
C ASN A 370 13.78 -13.09 -20.28
N ASN A 371 12.66 -13.70 -19.89
CA ASN A 371 11.63 -14.13 -20.81
C ASN A 371 10.76 -12.94 -21.20
N VAL A 372 11.15 -12.25 -22.27
CA VAL A 372 10.42 -11.13 -22.84
C VAL A 372 9.45 -11.61 -23.93
N PRO A 373 8.32 -10.91 -24.14
CA PRO A 373 7.40 -11.17 -25.25
C PRO A 373 8.09 -11.29 -26.60
N ALA A 374 7.63 -12.24 -27.44
CA ALA A 374 8.25 -12.53 -28.74
C ALA A 374 8.35 -11.29 -29.66
N TRP A 375 7.31 -10.47 -29.70
CA TRP A 375 7.27 -9.23 -30.49
C TRP A 375 8.36 -8.21 -30.10
N TRP A 376 8.88 -8.28 -28.87
CA TRP A 376 9.95 -7.39 -28.40
C TRP A 376 11.31 -7.76 -29.02
N MET A 377 11.47 -9.00 -29.48
CA MET A 377 12.69 -9.53 -30.10
C MET A 377 12.71 -9.37 -31.63
N GLU A 378 11.60 -8.95 -32.25
CA GLU A 378 11.47 -8.86 -33.71
C GLU A 378 12.18 -7.61 -34.27
N GLN A 379 12.73 -7.73 -35.49
CA GLN A 379 13.47 -6.62 -36.13
C GLN A 379 12.58 -5.43 -36.53
N ASN A 380 11.29 -5.67 -36.77
CA ASN A 380 10.29 -4.66 -37.11
C ASN A 380 9.32 -4.47 -35.93
N GLN A 381 9.81 -3.91 -34.83
CA GLN A 381 8.98 -3.65 -33.66
C GLN A 381 7.83 -2.69 -34.02
N PRO A 382 6.58 -2.99 -33.64
CA PRO A 382 5.48 -2.04 -33.78
C PRO A 382 5.75 -0.81 -32.91
N SER A 383 5.41 0.38 -33.42
CA SER A 383 5.35 1.59 -32.59
C SER A 383 4.18 1.44 -31.62
N ILE A 384 4.47 1.41 -30.33
CA ILE A 384 3.47 1.21 -29.29
C ILE A 384 2.80 2.56 -29.01
N SER A 385 1.48 2.64 -29.21
CA SER A 385 0.71 3.88 -29.02
C SER A 385 0.12 4.04 -27.62
N CYS A 386 0.49 3.17 -26.67
CA CYS A 386 -0.07 3.18 -25.33
C CYS A 386 0.27 4.45 -24.56
N ARG A 387 -0.69 4.95 -23.77
CA ARG A 387 -0.51 6.11 -22.88
C ARG A 387 0.04 5.73 -21.51
N LEU A 388 -0.22 4.49 -21.08
CA LEU A 388 0.24 3.92 -19.81
C LEU A 388 1.06 2.66 -20.09
N MET A 389 2.28 2.58 -19.59
CA MET A 389 3.12 1.39 -19.67
C MET A 389 3.50 0.95 -18.26
N SER A 390 3.23 -0.31 -17.93
CA SER A 390 3.70 -0.93 -16.69
C SER A 390 4.59 -2.12 -17.01
N ILE A 391 5.77 -2.16 -16.39
CA ILE A 391 6.72 -3.26 -16.52
C ILE A 391 7.06 -3.80 -15.13
N SER A 392 6.77 -5.07 -14.93
CA SER A 392 7.07 -5.83 -13.73
C SER A 392 8.19 -6.83 -13.98
N THR A 393 9.24 -6.82 -13.17
CA THR A 393 10.37 -7.76 -13.25
C THR A 393 10.58 -8.52 -11.94
N ASP A 394 11.10 -9.74 -12.03
CA ASP A 394 11.47 -10.57 -10.88
C ASP A 394 12.95 -10.42 -10.48
N GLU A 395 13.37 -11.16 -9.45
CA GLU A 395 14.75 -11.18 -8.94
C GLU A 395 15.79 -11.73 -9.92
N LYS A 396 15.35 -12.43 -10.97
CA LYS A 396 16.23 -13.07 -11.95
C LYS A 396 16.47 -12.18 -13.17
N PHE A 397 15.78 -11.06 -13.31
CA PHE A 397 15.95 -10.14 -14.43
C PHE A 397 17.33 -9.49 -14.41
N SER A 398 18.07 -9.60 -15.52
CA SER A 398 19.45 -9.11 -15.59
C SER A 398 19.57 -7.60 -15.85
N SER A 399 18.48 -6.83 -15.76
CA SER A 399 18.45 -5.40 -16.12
C SER A 399 18.88 -5.11 -17.57
N SER A 400 18.77 -6.11 -18.45
CA SER A 400 19.10 -6.00 -19.86
C SER A 400 17.87 -5.58 -20.65
N TRP A 401 17.75 -4.27 -20.89
CA TRP A 401 16.62 -3.69 -21.61
C TRP A 401 16.75 -3.85 -23.12
N PHE A 402 15.69 -4.36 -23.74
CA PHE A 402 15.52 -4.28 -25.18
C PHE A 402 14.92 -2.91 -25.55
N LEU A 403 15.30 -2.37 -26.71
CA LEU A 403 14.72 -1.11 -27.18
C LEU A 403 13.22 -1.28 -27.43
N ILE A 404 12.44 -0.24 -27.11
CA ILE A 404 11.02 -0.10 -27.47
C ILE A 404 10.85 1.30 -28.09
N GLN A 405 9.98 1.41 -29.09
CA GLN A 405 9.45 2.70 -29.55
C GLN A 405 8.06 2.91 -28.96
N ALA A 406 7.95 3.80 -27.97
CA ALA A 406 6.68 4.13 -27.31
C ALA A 406 6.60 5.64 -27.02
N PRO A 407 6.52 6.49 -28.07
CA PRO A 407 6.59 7.95 -27.92
C PRO A 407 5.35 8.54 -27.22
N GLU A 408 4.22 7.82 -27.26
CA GLU A 408 2.92 8.25 -26.73
C GLU A 408 2.74 7.98 -25.22
N VAL A 409 3.71 7.33 -24.58
CA VAL A 409 3.63 6.99 -23.15
C VAL A 409 3.65 8.26 -22.31
N GLU A 410 2.59 8.47 -21.53
CA GLU A 410 2.44 9.56 -20.57
C GLU A 410 2.79 9.12 -19.14
N VAL A 411 2.59 7.84 -18.82
CA VAL A 411 2.87 7.26 -17.50
C VAL A 411 3.66 5.97 -17.67
N LEU A 412 4.81 5.90 -17.00
CA LEU A 412 5.62 4.70 -16.90
C LEU A 412 5.67 4.19 -15.45
N VAL A 413 5.20 2.97 -15.23
CA VAL A 413 5.26 2.27 -13.95
C VAL A 413 6.29 1.14 -14.06
N LEU A 414 7.25 1.14 -13.17
CA LEU A 414 8.39 0.23 -13.13
C LEU A 414 8.39 -0.50 -11.79
N ASN A 415 8.03 -1.77 -11.81
CA ASN A 415 7.87 -2.61 -10.64
C ASN A 415 8.97 -3.67 -10.61
N PHE A 416 9.89 -3.59 -9.65
CA PHE A 416 11.07 -4.46 -9.62
C PHE A 416 11.13 -5.28 -8.34
N ARG A 417 11.86 -6.39 -8.41
CA ARG A 417 12.28 -7.17 -7.24
C ARG A 417 13.76 -7.49 -7.38
N SER A 418 14.66 -6.52 -7.38
CA SER A 418 16.10 -6.81 -7.55
C SER A 418 16.96 -5.91 -6.67
N LYS A 419 18.17 -6.36 -6.30
CA LYS A 419 19.12 -5.53 -5.54
C LYS A 419 19.68 -4.38 -6.38
N ASN A 420 19.89 -4.62 -7.67
CA ASN A 420 20.38 -3.64 -8.62
C ASN A 420 19.40 -3.53 -9.78
N HIS A 421 19.11 -2.31 -10.21
CA HIS A 421 18.24 -2.10 -11.34
C HIS A 421 18.67 -0.87 -12.15
N THR A 422 18.82 -1.06 -13.45
CA THR A 422 19.19 0.02 -14.38
C THR A 422 17.93 0.61 -15.00
N LEU A 423 17.74 1.93 -14.99
CA LEU A 423 16.64 2.55 -15.72
C LEU A 423 16.74 2.28 -17.23
N PRO A 424 15.63 1.97 -17.92
CA PRO A 424 15.66 1.64 -19.34
C PRO A 424 16.08 2.82 -20.22
N GLU A 425 17.03 2.58 -21.14
CA GLU A 425 17.50 3.57 -22.12
C GLU A 425 16.39 4.09 -23.04
N PHE A 426 15.35 3.30 -23.29
CA PHE A 426 14.23 3.71 -24.15
C PHE A 426 13.40 4.84 -23.55
N ILE A 427 13.55 5.16 -22.26
CA ILE A 427 12.90 6.33 -21.62
C ILE A 427 13.24 7.62 -22.38
N LYS A 428 14.45 7.72 -22.96
CA LYS A 428 14.86 8.86 -23.79
C LYS A 428 13.95 9.11 -25.00
N LYS A 429 13.25 8.08 -25.47
CA LYS A 429 12.35 8.15 -26.63
C LYS A 429 10.87 8.37 -26.25
N MET A 430 10.55 8.44 -24.96
CA MET A 430 9.19 8.67 -24.47
C MET A 430 8.91 10.17 -24.40
N GLU A 431 8.61 10.78 -25.54
CA GLU A 431 8.46 12.23 -25.68
C GLU A 431 7.34 12.82 -24.81
N LYS A 432 6.29 12.04 -24.51
CA LYS A 432 5.13 12.48 -23.72
C LYS A 432 5.17 12.06 -22.25
N LEU A 433 6.27 11.50 -21.75
CA LEU A 433 6.35 10.96 -20.39
C LEU A 433 6.21 12.04 -19.31
N LYS A 434 5.06 12.07 -18.63
CA LYS A 434 4.72 13.02 -17.56
C LYS A 434 4.91 12.45 -16.17
N VAL A 435 4.73 11.14 -15.98
CA VAL A 435 4.80 10.47 -14.67
C VAL A 435 5.72 9.27 -14.73
N LEU A 436 6.69 9.22 -13.83
CA LEU A 436 7.54 8.06 -13.61
C LEU A 436 7.33 7.51 -12.20
N ILE A 437 6.93 6.26 -12.11
CA ILE A 437 6.76 5.53 -10.85
C ILE A 437 7.74 4.35 -10.85
N VAL A 438 8.67 4.34 -9.90
CA VAL A 438 9.61 3.23 -9.69
C VAL A 438 9.38 2.64 -8.31
N GLN A 439 9.05 1.35 -8.27
CA GLN A 439 8.73 0.63 -7.05
C GLN A 439 9.54 -0.64 -6.95
N ASN A 440 10.25 -0.80 -5.84
CA ASN A 440 10.92 -2.04 -5.51
C ASN A 440 10.13 -2.82 -4.44
N TYR A 441 9.74 -4.03 -4.80
CA TYR A 441 9.12 -5.02 -3.92
C TYR A 441 10.13 -6.08 -3.43
N GLY A 442 11.43 -5.87 -3.63
CA GLY A 442 12.49 -6.67 -3.01
C GLY A 442 12.66 -6.34 -1.53
N PHE A 443 13.34 -7.23 -0.79
CA PHE A 443 13.59 -7.07 0.66
C PHE A 443 14.58 -5.94 0.96
N PHE A 444 15.57 -5.74 0.10
CA PHE A 444 16.58 -4.69 0.24
C PHE A 444 16.27 -3.54 -0.72
N PRO A 445 16.65 -2.29 -0.38
CA PRO A 445 16.57 -1.17 -1.31
C PRO A 445 17.33 -1.48 -2.60
N THR A 446 16.74 -1.12 -3.74
CA THR A 446 17.38 -1.33 -5.05
C THR A 446 18.32 -0.18 -5.39
N GLU A 447 19.57 -0.46 -5.76
CA GLU A 447 20.45 0.54 -6.35
C GLU A 447 19.95 0.92 -7.75
N LEU A 448 19.54 2.19 -7.90
CA LEU A 448 18.98 2.68 -9.15
C LEU A 448 20.06 3.31 -10.04
N ASN A 449 20.45 2.57 -11.08
CA ASN A 449 21.44 3.01 -12.06
C ASN A 449 20.81 3.80 -13.22
N ASN A 450 21.64 4.55 -13.96
CA ASN A 450 21.22 5.35 -15.12
C ASN A 450 20.20 6.46 -14.80
N PHE A 451 20.25 7.04 -13.60
CA PHE A 451 19.38 8.17 -13.23
C PHE A 451 19.54 9.39 -14.18
N LEU A 452 20.73 9.59 -14.73
CA LEU A 452 21.04 10.67 -15.67
C LEU A 452 20.18 10.66 -16.95
N LEU A 453 19.56 9.51 -17.30
CA LEU A 453 18.65 9.40 -18.44
C LEU A 453 17.45 10.33 -18.31
N LEU A 454 17.00 10.60 -17.08
CA LEU A 454 15.85 11.47 -16.83
C LEU A 454 16.11 12.91 -17.32
N GLY A 455 17.38 13.35 -17.38
CA GLY A 455 17.72 14.66 -17.95
C GLY A 455 17.42 14.81 -19.44
N SER A 456 17.14 13.70 -20.16
CA SER A 456 16.68 13.74 -21.55
C SER A 456 15.16 13.86 -21.69
N VAL A 457 14.41 13.67 -20.60
CA VAL A 457 12.94 13.68 -20.61
C VAL A 457 12.44 15.07 -20.23
N THR A 458 11.98 15.84 -21.22
CA THR A 458 11.56 17.23 -21.04
C THR A 458 10.11 17.39 -20.60
N SER A 459 9.30 16.33 -20.66
CA SER A 459 7.87 16.33 -20.35
C SER A 459 7.52 15.83 -18.94
N LEU A 460 8.52 15.45 -18.14
CA LEU A 460 8.34 14.82 -16.83
C LEU A 460 7.89 15.82 -15.76
N LYS A 461 6.70 15.60 -15.18
CA LYS A 461 6.08 16.46 -14.16
C LYS A 461 6.06 15.84 -12.77
N ARG A 462 5.98 14.50 -12.67
CA ARG A 462 5.87 13.78 -11.40
C ARG A 462 6.83 12.59 -11.35
N ILE A 463 7.58 12.48 -10.27
CA ILE A 463 8.46 11.33 -10.00
C ILE A 463 8.10 10.73 -8.65
N ARG A 464 7.85 9.41 -8.64
CA ARG A 464 7.74 8.62 -7.42
C ARG A 464 8.81 7.54 -7.42
N LEU A 465 9.61 7.51 -6.36
CA LEU A 465 10.62 6.50 -6.12
C LEU A 465 10.33 5.80 -4.80
N GLU A 466 10.31 4.48 -4.81
CA GLU A 466 9.89 3.68 -3.68
C GLU A 466 10.84 2.51 -3.44
N HIS A 467 11.43 2.49 -2.24
CA HIS A 467 12.36 1.47 -1.76
C HIS A 467 13.61 1.33 -2.65
N VAL A 468 14.17 2.46 -3.05
CA VAL A 468 15.38 2.55 -3.89
C VAL A 468 16.48 3.36 -3.21
N SER A 469 17.73 2.95 -3.45
CA SER A 469 18.92 3.74 -3.18
C SER A 469 19.19 4.63 -4.40
N ILE A 470 19.03 5.94 -4.21
CA ILE A 470 19.19 6.92 -5.28
C ILE A 470 20.65 7.37 -5.29
N PRO A 471 21.30 7.49 -6.47
CA PRO A 471 22.67 7.97 -6.56
C PRO A 471 22.86 9.33 -5.87
N PRO A 472 24.01 9.59 -5.23
CA PRO A 472 24.35 10.92 -4.73
C PRO A 472 24.24 11.97 -5.84
N PHE A 473 23.81 13.18 -5.49
CA PHE A 473 23.69 14.31 -6.43
C PHE A 473 22.72 14.05 -7.60
N ALA A 474 21.83 13.05 -7.50
CA ALA A 474 20.97 12.62 -8.59
C ALA A 474 20.14 13.77 -9.18
N PHE A 475 19.55 14.61 -8.32
CA PHE A 475 18.71 15.74 -8.76
C PHE A 475 19.49 17.02 -9.10
N THR A 476 20.78 17.11 -8.76
CA THR A 476 21.66 18.20 -9.23
C THR A 476 22.41 17.82 -10.51
N SER A 477 22.35 16.54 -10.92
CA SER A 477 22.97 16.02 -12.14
C SER A 477 22.02 15.95 -13.34
N VAL A 478 20.73 16.23 -13.15
CA VAL A 478 19.71 16.24 -14.22
C VAL A 478 18.93 17.55 -14.19
N LYS A 479 18.63 18.10 -15.36
CA LYS A 479 17.80 19.30 -15.47
C LYS A 479 16.37 18.91 -15.81
N LEU A 480 15.46 19.04 -14.84
CA LEU A 480 14.05 18.68 -14.98
C LEU A 480 13.20 19.94 -14.82
N GLU A 481 13.18 20.77 -15.87
CA GLU A 481 12.66 22.13 -15.81
C GLU A 481 11.18 22.19 -15.41
N ILE A 482 10.35 21.25 -15.87
CA ILE A 482 8.91 21.28 -15.62
C ILE A 482 8.45 20.36 -14.49
N LEU A 483 9.38 19.73 -13.78
CA LEU A 483 9.06 18.81 -12.69
C LEU A 483 8.34 19.58 -11.57
N GLN A 484 7.18 19.08 -11.13
CA GLN A 484 6.31 19.72 -10.14
C GLN A 484 6.27 18.96 -8.82
N LYS A 485 6.39 17.62 -8.85
CA LYS A 485 6.24 16.77 -7.67
C LYS A 485 7.28 15.67 -7.59
N ILE A 486 7.88 15.52 -6.40
CA ILE A 486 8.77 14.41 -6.05
C ILE A 486 8.20 13.70 -4.83
N THR A 487 8.05 12.37 -4.92
CA THR A 487 7.71 11.52 -3.79
C THR A 487 8.77 10.44 -3.60
N LEU A 488 9.38 10.41 -2.41
CA LEU A 488 10.42 9.46 -2.01
C LEU A 488 9.90 8.64 -0.83
N TYR A 489 9.74 7.34 -1.01
CA TYR A 489 9.23 6.43 0.01
C TYR A 489 10.26 5.34 0.31
N MET A 490 10.71 5.21 1.56
CA MET A 490 11.77 4.27 1.96
C MET A 490 13.04 4.38 1.09
N CYS A 491 13.38 5.60 0.69
CA CYS A 491 14.58 5.88 -0.09
C CYS A 491 15.74 6.29 0.81
N ASN A 492 16.96 5.97 0.37
CA ASN A 492 18.18 6.58 0.89
C ASN A 492 18.36 7.94 0.20
N ILE A 493 18.31 9.04 0.95
CA ILE A 493 18.21 10.42 0.41
C ILE A 493 19.27 11.40 0.94
N SER A 494 20.09 11.01 1.91
CA SER A 494 21.05 11.86 2.62
C SER A 494 21.96 12.67 1.70
N GLN A 495 22.36 12.12 0.55
CA GLN A 495 23.23 12.80 -0.43
C GLN A 495 22.55 13.14 -1.75
N VAL A 496 21.24 12.90 -1.87
CA VAL A 496 20.52 12.96 -3.15
C VAL A 496 20.29 14.40 -3.61
N PHE A 497 20.05 15.30 -2.66
CA PHE A 497 19.84 16.74 -2.88
C PHE A 497 21.10 17.58 -2.66
N SER A 498 22.21 16.95 -2.26
CA SER A 498 23.46 17.66 -2.05
C SER A 498 23.94 18.32 -3.34
N THR A 499 24.70 19.38 -3.18
CA THR A 499 25.34 20.09 -4.28
C THR A 499 26.69 19.47 -4.65
N SER A 500 26.87 19.12 -5.92
CA SER A 500 28.19 18.84 -6.50
C SER A 500 28.73 20.03 -7.29
N THR A 501 27.88 20.65 -8.12
CA THR A 501 28.25 21.71 -9.07
C THR A 501 27.13 22.70 -9.39
N ILE A 502 25.87 22.24 -9.43
CA ILE A 502 24.67 23.02 -9.79
C ILE A 502 23.71 23.05 -8.60
N LEU A 503 23.04 24.18 -8.37
CA LEU A 503 22.03 24.30 -7.32
C LEU A 503 20.77 23.49 -7.67
N VAL A 504 20.14 22.86 -6.67
CA VAL A 504 18.87 22.14 -6.86
C VAL A 504 17.79 23.06 -7.43
N SER A 505 17.79 24.36 -7.09
CA SER A 505 16.86 25.36 -7.62
C SER A 505 17.04 25.65 -9.11
N GLU A 506 18.24 25.46 -9.67
CA GLU A 506 18.49 25.58 -11.11
C GLU A 506 18.08 24.32 -11.87
N SER A 507 18.20 23.16 -11.22
CA SER A 507 17.87 21.85 -11.79
C SER A 507 16.37 21.56 -11.75
N LEU A 508 15.69 22.00 -10.68
CA LEU A 508 14.29 21.73 -10.38
C LEU A 508 13.47 23.02 -10.13
N PRO A 509 13.44 23.99 -11.07
CA PRO A 509 12.94 25.34 -10.82
C PRO A 509 11.42 25.45 -10.63
N ASN A 510 10.65 24.40 -10.96
CA ASN A 510 9.19 24.39 -10.91
C ASN A 510 8.59 23.41 -9.90
N ILE A 511 9.41 22.87 -8.99
CA ILE A 511 8.92 21.99 -7.93
C ILE A 511 7.96 22.75 -7.01
N MET A 512 6.79 22.16 -6.81
CA MET A 512 5.72 22.66 -5.95
C MET A 512 5.46 21.71 -4.77
N GLU A 513 5.76 20.42 -4.91
CA GLU A 513 5.50 19.42 -3.87
C GLU A 513 6.65 18.43 -3.69
N ILE A 514 7.05 18.23 -2.43
CA ILE A 514 8.01 17.20 -2.02
C ILE A 514 7.40 16.39 -0.87
N ASN A 515 7.32 15.09 -1.07
CA ASN A 515 6.91 14.11 -0.06
C ASN A 515 8.06 13.15 0.22
N ILE A 516 8.48 13.06 1.47
CA ILE A 516 9.52 12.14 1.95
C ILE A 516 8.89 11.27 3.04
N GLU A 517 8.92 9.95 2.86
CA GLU A 517 8.29 9.02 3.78
C GLU A 517 9.25 7.87 4.13
N TYR A 518 9.37 7.52 5.41
CA TYR A 518 10.16 6.37 5.90
C TYR A 518 11.63 6.36 5.45
N SER A 519 12.27 7.52 5.28
CA SER A 519 13.73 7.57 5.07
C SER A 519 14.46 7.39 6.39
N ASN A 520 15.32 6.37 6.45
CA ASN A 520 16.07 5.98 7.66
C ASN A 520 17.44 6.68 7.77
N ASP A 521 17.92 7.30 6.70
CA ASP A 521 19.23 7.96 6.63
C ASP A 521 19.12 9.50 6.67
N LEU A 522 17.90 10.04 6.68
CA LEU A 522 17.63 11.47 6.84
C LEU A 522 17.83 11.88 8.30
N THR A 523 19.05 12.24 8.68
CA THR A 523 19.35 12.79 10.02
C THR A 523 19.20 14.31 10.07
N GLU A 524 19.59 14.99 8.99
CA GLU A 524 19.47 16.43 8.81
C GLU A 524 18.73 16.70 7.50
N PHE A 525 17.84 17.70 7.49
CA PHE A 525 17.10 18.04 6.28
C PHE A 525 17.98 18.83 5.28
N PRO A 526 18.02 18.46 3.98
CA PRO A 526 18.89 19.10 3.00
C PRO A 526 18.59 20.61 2.82
N VAL A 527 19.60 21.45 3.09
CA VAL A 527 19.51 22.91 2.97
C VAL A 527 19.14 23.33 1.54
N GLU A 528 19.58 22.57 0.54
CA GLU A 528 19.29 22.84 -0.86
C GLU A 528 17.80 22.81 -1.20
N ILE A 529 16.98 22.00 -0.52
CA ILE A 529 15.53 21.97 -0.73
C ILE A 529 14.91 23.31 -0.31
N CYS A 530 15.47 23.97 0.70
CA CYS A 530 15.01 25.28 1.16
C CYS A 530 15.26 26.42 0.14
N LEU A 531 15.99 26.15 -0.94
CA LEU A 531 16.19 27.09 -2.06
C LEU A 531 15.09 27.00 -3.13
N LEU A 532 14.17 26.03 -3.03
CA LEU A 532 13.05 25.84 -3.95
C LEU A 532 11.91 26.80 -3.64
N THR A 533 12.06 28.06 -4.05
CA THR A 533 11.12 29.14 -3.70
C THR A 533 9.69 28.95 -4.21
N LYS A 534 9.43 28.05 -5.18
CA LYS A 534 8.08 27.71 -5.65
C LYS A 534 7.40 26.58 -4.87
N LEU A 535 8.10 25.96 -3.91
CA LEU A 535 7.57 24.87 -3.11
C LEU A 535 6.37 25.35 -2.28
N LYS A 536 5.25 24.64 -2.42
CA LYS A 536 3.98 24.89 -1.72
C LYS A 536 3.69 23.82 -0.67
N ASN A 537 4.03 22.57 -0.96
CA ASN A 537 3.74 21.43 -0.11
C ASN A 537 5.05 20.71 0.24
N LEU A 538 5.37 20.64 1.53
CA LEU A 538 6.49 19.84 2.04
C LEU A 538 5.97 18.88 3.11
N SER A 539 6.12 17.58 2.86
CA SER A 539 5.70 16.53 3.79
C SER A 539 6.87 15.60 4.09
N ILE A 540 7.17 15.44 5.38
CA ILE A 540 8.17 14.51 5.92
C ILE A 540 7.44 13.63 6.94
N ILE A 541 7.31 12.34 6.65
CA ILE A 541 6.49 11.40 7.44
C ILE A 541 7.31 10.17 7.81
N ASN A 542 7.29 9.76 9.07
CA ASN A 542 8.01 8.59 9.58
C ASN A 542 9.52 8.62 9.30
N CYS A 543 10.13 9.80 9.22
CA CYS A 543 11.58 9.97 9.18
C CYS A 543 12.09 10.10 10.63
N HIS A 544 12.23 8.95 11.29
CA HIS A 544 12.41 8.90 12.73
C HIS A 544 13.73 9.49 13.23
N ASN A 545 14.78 9.41 12.40
CA ASN A 545 16.13 9.87 12.74
C ASN A 545 16.35 11.36 12.43
N LEU A 546 15.34 12.09 11.95
CA LEU A 546 15.47 13.51 11.64
C LEU A 546 15.52 14.32 12.93
N VAL A 547 16.68 14.91 13.23
CA VAL A 547 16.94 15.61 14.50
C VAL A 547 16.58 17.10 14.44
N SER A 548 16.80 17.74 13.28
CA SER A 548 16.61 19.19 13.13
C SER A 548 16.28 19.59 11.69
N LEU A 549 15.54 20.69 11.55
CA LEU A 549 15.38 21.40 10.28
C LEU A 549 16.39 22.55 10.18
N PRO A 550 16.92 22.88 8.98
CA PRO A 550 17.83 23.99 8.78
C PRO A 550 17.11 25.34 8.94
N ASN A 551 17.86 26.36 9.36
CA ASN A 551 17.35 27.73 9.45
C ASN A 551 16.88 28.28 8.10
N GLU A 552 17.39 27.75 6.99
CA GLU A 552 16.97 28.11 5.65
C GLU A 552 15.52 27.75 5.35
N ILE A 553 14.85 26.91 6.14
CA ILE A 553 13.44 26.57 5.93
C ILE A 553 12.56 27.82 5.80
N GLY A 554 12.86 28.88 6.56
CA GLY A 554 12.17 30.17 6.49
C GLY A 554 12.25 30.90 5.14
N LYS A 555 13.12 30.45 4.21
CA LYS A 555 13.21 30.98 2.85
C LYS A 555 12.07 30.48 1.94
N LEU A 556 11.34 29.45 2.35
CA LEU A 556 10.22 28.87 1.60
C LEU A 556 8.95 29.73 1.75
N VAL A 557 9.02 31.00 1.36
CA VAL A 557 7.94 31.99 1.57
C VAL A 557 6.61 31.63 0.88
N ASN A 558 6.61 30.73 -0.10
CA ASN A 558 5.42 30.25 -0.81
C ASN A 558 4.87 28.93 -0.24
N LEU A 559 5.46 28.40 0.83
CA LEU A 559 5.01 27.16 1.45
C LEU A 559 3.62 27.37 2.07
N GLU A 560 2.65 26.56 1.65
CA GLU A 560 1.26 26.57 2.10
C GLU A 560 0.99 25.43 3.10
N VAL A 561 1.69 24.31 2.96
CA VAL A 561 1.55 23.11 3.80
C VAL A 561 2.93 22.60 4.21
N LEU A 562 3.15 22.50 5.52
CA LEU A 562 4.32 21.85 6.13
C LEU A 562 3.86 20.73 7.05
N ARG A 563 4.28 19.49 6.75
CA ARG A 563 3.97 18.32 7.56
C ARG A 563 5.25 17.62 8.00
N LEU A 564 5.37 17.44 9.30
CA LEU A 564 6.44 16.75 10.01
C LEU A 564 5.74 15.75 10.93
N VAL A 565 5.50 14.53 10.42
CA VAL A 565 4.67 13.55 11.13
C VAL A 565 5.52 12.37 11.56
N SER A 566 5.49 12.03 12.85
CA SER A 566 6.30 10.95 13.44
C SER A 566 7.81 11.10 13.20
N CYS A 567 8.29 12.34 13.14
CA CYS A 567 9.73 12.65 13.25
C CYS A 567 10.10 12.62 14.73
N ILE A 568 10.29 11.42 15.28
CA ILE A 568 10.34 11.23 16.73
C ILE A 568 11.55 11.90 17.38
N GLU A 569 12.71 11.95 16.73
CA GLU A 569 13.94 12.58 17.24
C GLU A 569 14.02 14.09 16.95
N LEU A 570 13.00 14.69 16.34
CA LEU A 570 12.99 16.12 16.02
C LEU A 570 12.88 16.94 17.31
N LEU A 571 13.93 17.70 17.64
CA LEU A 571 14.07 18.38 18.94
C LEU A 571 13.32 19.72 18.99
N GLU A 572 13.40 20.51 17.93
CA GLU A 572 12.77 21.83 17.86
C GLU A 572 12.47 22.25 16.42
N LEU A 573 11.55 23.20 16.27
CA LEU A 573 11.37 23.93 15.02
C LEU A 573 12.29 25.16 15.03
N PRO A 574 12.98 25.49 13.94
CA PRO A 574 13.86 26.64 13.88
C PRO A 574 13.05 27.94 13.99
N ASN A 575 13.61 28.96 14.65
CA ASN A 575 12.99 30.28 14.79
C ASN A 575 12.64 30.92 13.44
N THR A 576 13.37 30.59 12.37
CA THR A 576 13.07 31.08 11.02
C THR A 576 11.76 30.55 10.44
N ILE A 577 11.08 29.61 11.11
CA ILE A 577 9.73 29.16 10.73
C ILE A 577 8.75 30.34 10.58
N GLY A 578 8.93 31.42 11.36
CA GLY A 578 8.13 32.64 11.25
C GLY A 578 8.16 33.31 9.87
N GLY A 579 9.20 33.04 9.07
CA GLY A 579 9.32 33.52 7.68
C GLY A 579 8.37 32.84 6.67
N LEU A 580 7.67 31.78 7.06
CA LEU A 580 6.72 31.06 6.20
C LEU A 580 5.36 31.78 6.12
N CYS A 581 5.35 32.99 5.57
CA CYS A 581 4.19 33.89 5.61
C CYS A 581 2.92 33.33 4.96
N ASN A 582 3.03 32.41 3.99
CA ASN A 582 1.89 31.79 3.31
C ASN A 582 1.44 30.45 3.93
N LEU A 583 2.09 29.99 5.00
CA LEU A 583 1.79 28.69 5.59
C LEU A 583 0.37 28.68 6.15
N SER A 584 -0.47 27.79 5.62
CA SER A 584 -1.85 27.60 6.03
C SER A 584 -2.05 26.38 6.93
N ILE A 585 -1.21 25.35 6.76
CA ILE A 585 -1.30 24.11 7.54
C ILE A 585 0.09 23.75 8.07
N LEU A 586 0.19 23.62 9.38
CA LEU A 586 1.36 23.06 10.08
C LEU A 586 0.94 21.79 10.82
N ASP A 587 1.55 20.67 10.46
CA ASP A 587 1.35 19.37 11.11
C ASP A 587 2.67 18.91 11.73
N ILE A 588 2.72 18.83 13.06
CA ILE A 588 3.86 18.33 13.84
C ILE A 588 3.48 17.08 14.63
N SER A 589 2.42 16.38 14.21
CA SER A 589 1.87 15.26 14.96
C SER A 589 2.91 14.15 15.16
N GLU A 590 2.92 13.56 16.35
CA GLU A 590 3.83 12.48 16.78
C GLU A 590 5.32 12.87 16.75
N CYS A 591 5.64 14.16 16.75
CA CYS A 591 6.99 14.64 17.07
C CYS A 591 7.14 14.67 18.61
N LEU A 592 7.76 13.63 19.15
CA LEU A 592 7.73 13.33 20.58
C LEU A 592 8.70 14.18 21.40
N GLU A 593 9.85 14.52 20.82
CA GLU A 593 10.94 15.24 21.47
C GLU A 593 10.82 16.77 21.33
N ILE A 594 9.79 17.28 20.64
CA ILE A 594 9.52 18.73 20.59
C ILE A 594 8.98 19.21 21.94
N GLU A 595 9.84 19.84 22.73
CA GLU A 595 9.51 20.35 24.06
C GLU A 595 8.87 21.75 24.06
N ARG A 596 9.03 22.53 22.99
CA ARG A 596 8.48 23.89 22.88
C ARG A 596 8.32 24.31 21.42
N LEU A 597 7.37 25.19 21.16
CA LEU A 597 7.28 25.90 19.87
C LEU A 597 8.04 27.24 19.95
N PRO A 598 8.72 27.68 18.89
CA PRO A 598 9.46 28.95 18.87
C PRO A 598 8.51 30.15 18.97
N GLU A 599 8.95 31.26 19.59
CA GLU A 599 8.15 32.49 19.68
C GLU A 599 7.79 33.05 18.29
N GLU A 600 8.61 32.77 17.28
CA GLU A 600 8.39 33.18 15.90
C GLU A 600 7.22 32.44 15.23
N ILE A 601 6.66 31.38 15.85
CA ILE A 601 5.44 30.74 15.34
C ILE A 601 4.27 31.74 15.24
N GLY A 602 4.24 32.76 16.11
CA GLY A 602 3.23 33.83 16.09
C GLY A 602 3.34 34.76 14.87
N GLU A 603 4.41 34.65 14.07
CA GLU A 603 4.59 35.40 12.82
C GLU A 603 3.90 34.74 11.62
N LEU A 604 3.35 33.51 11.78
CA LEU A 604 2.64 32.78 10.72
C LEU A 604 1.24 33.36 10.45
N GLN A 605 1.20 34.51 9.76
CA GLN A 605 0.00 35.32 9.55
C GLN A 605 -1.15 34.60 8.83
N ASN A 606 -0.86 33.59 8.00
CA ASN A 606 -1.86 32.85 7.24
C ASN A 606 -2.18 31.46 7.82
N LEU A 607 -1.63 31.08 8.98
CA LEU A 607 -1.83 29.76 9.55
C LEU A 607 -3.29 29.55 9.92
N ARG A 608 -3.94 28.54 9.33
CA ARG A 608 -5.36 28.21 9.54
C ARG A 608 -5.55 26.96 10.38
N GLN A 609 -4.65 26.00 10.24
CA GLN A 609 -4.72 24.71 10.92
C GLN A 609 -3.36 24.35 11.54
N LEU A 610 -3.39 23.96 12.81
CA LEU A 610 -2.23 23.42 13.54
C LEU A 610 -2.58 22.04 14.10
N LEU A 611 -1.81 21.02 13.70
CA LEU A 611 -2.00 19.64 14.11
C LEU A 611 -0.81 19.22 14.99
N MET A 612 -1.10 18.72 16.18
CA MET A 612 -0.10 18.34 17.18
C MET A 612 -0.59 17.13 18.00
N MET A 613 -1.20 16.16 17.31
CA MET A 613 -1.64 14.90 17.92
C MET A 613 -0.41 14.07 18.31
N GLY A 614 -0.39 13.44 19.48
CA GLY A 614 0.72 12.59 19.93
C GLY A 614 1.97 13.35 20.36
N CYS A 615 1.95 14.69 20.41
CA CYS A 615 3.07 15.48 20.93
C CYS A 615 3.18 15.38 22.46
N SER A 616 4.32 15.80 23.02
CA SER A 616 4.49 15.86 24.48
C SER A 616 3.44 16.78 25.13
N SER A 617 2.79 16.31 26.20
CA SER A 617 1.87 17.13 27.00
C SER A 617 2.54 18.33 27.66
N ASN A 618 3.87 18.35 27.71
CA ASN A 618 4.69 19.44 28.25
C ASN A 618 5.20 20.39 27.16
N CYS A 619 4.79 20.19 25.89
CA CYS A 619 5.20 21.06 24.79
C CYS A 619 4.76 22.51 25.09
N ALA A 620 5.71 23.37 25.45
CA ALA A 620 5.41 24.73 25.87
C ALA A 620 4.94 25.56 24.67
N LEU A 621 3.73 26.11 24.79
CA LEU A 621 3.19 27.07 23.82
C LEU A 621 3.76 28.46 24.10
N PRO A 622 4.36 29.15 23.10
CA PRO A 622 4.93 30.48 23.26
C PRO A 622 3.83 31.53 23.46
N SER A 623 4.21 32.67 24.02
CA SER A 623 3.26 33.77 24.26
C SER A 623 2.68 34.34 22.96
N SER A 624 3.49 34.30 21.89
CA SER A 624 3.14 34.74 20.55
C SER A 624 2.05 33.92 19.85
N ILE A 625 1.65 32.75 20.39
CA ILE A 625 0.57 31.93 19.82
C ILE A 625 -0.76 32.73 19.72
N MET A 626 -0.91 33.73 20.59
CA MET A 626 -2.04 34.67 20.59
C MET A 626 -2.07 35.60 19.37
N ASN A 627 -0.96 35.74 18.65
CA ASN A 627 -0.83 36.57 17.45
C ASN A 627 -1.32 35.87 16.18
N LEU A 628 -1.66 34.58 16.25
CA LEU A 628 -2.16 33.79 15.12
C LEU A 628 -3.63 34.13 14.79
N GLU A 629 -3.86 35.30 14.20
CA GLU A 629 -5.21 35.83 13.94
C GLU A 629 -6.06 34.96 12.99
N GLN A 630 -5.41 34.24 12.05
CA GLN A 630 -6.08 33.40 11.06
C GLN A 630 -6.27 31.94 11.51
N LEU A 631 -5.79 31.57 12.70
CA LEU A 631 -5.87 30.20 13.19
C LEU A 631 -7.32 29.84 13.52
N LYS A 632 -7.88 28.89 12.75
CA LYS A 632 -9.28 28.47 12.85
C LYS A 632 -9.41 27.15 13.59
N GLU A 633 -8.45 26.25 13.43
CA GLU A 633 -8.57 24.90 13.96
C GLU A 633 -7.24 24.40 14.53
N VAL A 634 -7.31 23.81 15.73
CA VAL A 634 -6.22 23.04 16.32
C VAL A 634 -6.71 21.60 16.48
N VAL A 635 -5.94 20.66 15.94
CA VAL A 635 -6.22 19.23 16.09
C VAL A 635 -5.19 18.62 17.04
N CYS A 636 -5.67 17.99 18.10
CA CYS A 636 -4.84 17.48 19.17
C CYS A 636 -5.48 16.23 19.80
N ASP A 637 -4.75 15.54 20.66
CA ASP A 637 -5.29 14.46 21.49
C ASP A 637 -5.75 15.00 22.87
N GLU A 638 -6.22 14.12 23.76
CA GLU A 638 -6.68 14.51 25.10
C GLU A 638 -5.56 15.08 25.99
N GLU A 639 -4.31 14.66 25.80
CA GLU A 639 -3.15 15.06 26.59
C GLU A 639 -2.71 16.49 26.23
N THR A 640 -2.58 16.74 24.93
CA THR A 640 -2.17 18.03 24.36
C THR A 640 -3.30 19.05 24.34
N ALA A 641 -4.57 18.63 24.38
CA ALA A 641 -5.72 19.52 24.52
C ALA A 641 -5.65 20.42 25.76
N ILE A 642 -5.00 19.96 26.85
CA ILE A 642 -4.88 20.70 28.10
C ILE A 642 -4.12 22.02 27.89
N LEU A 643 -3.10 22.01 27.03
CA LEU A 643 -2.28 23.18 26.70
C LEU A 643 -3.09 24.29 26.02
N TRP A 644 -4.10 23.91 25.24
CA TRP A 644 -4.92 24.83 24.44
C TRP A 644 -6.13 25.40 25.18
N LYS A 645 -6.57 24.78 26.29
CA LYS A 645 -7.73 25.25 27.07
C LYS A 645 -7.62 26.72 27.51
N PRO A 646 -6.48 27.22 28.03
CA PRO A 646 -6.36 28.63 28.40
C PRO A 646 -6.46 29.58 27.19
N ILE A 647 -5.90 29.19 26.05
CA ILE A 647 -5.89 29.98 24.81
C ILE A 647 -7.30 30.06 24.22
N MET A 648 -8.07 28.96 24.28
CA MET A 648 -9.46 28.94 23.80
C MET A 648 -10.38 29.94 24.54
N LEU A 649 -10.11 30.22 25.82
CA LEU A 649 -10.87 31.23 26.57
C LEU A 649 -10.62 32.66 26.05
N ALA A 650 -9.44 32.90 25.49
CA ALA A 650 -9.05 34.18 24.91
C ALA A 650 -9.43 34.30 23.41
N CYS A 651 -9.35 33.20 22.65
CA CYS A 651 -9.58 33.16 21.20
C CYS A 651 -10.96 32.57 20.84
N LYS A 652 -11.99 33.42 20.77
CA LYS A 652 -13.39 33.00 20.52
C LYS A 652 -13.66 32.28 19.20
N ASN A 653 -12.79 32.43 18.19
CA ASN A 653 -12.96 31.84 16.87
C ASN A 653 -12.16 30.54 16.66
N LEU A 654 -11.37 30.13 17.66
CA LEU A 654 -10.53 28.94 17.57
C LEU A 654 -11.33 27.68 17.88
N ARG A 655 -11.36 26.73 16.94
CA ARG A 655 -11.95 25.41 17.13
C ARG A 655 -10.90 24.40 17.58
N LEU A 656 -11.09 23.79 18.74
CA LEU A 656 -10.28 22.66 19.18
C LEU A 656 -10.98 21.35 18.78
N LYS A 657 -10.33 20.56 17.93
CA LYS A 657 -10.78 19.23 17.53
C LYS A 657 -9.93 18.20 18.26
N VAL A 658 -10.46 17.69 19.37
CA VAL A 658 -9.83 16.58 20.10
C VAL A 658 -10.18 15.29 19.37
N GLN A 659 -9.19 14.67 18.73
CA GLN A 659 -9.35 13.34 18.17
C GLN A 659 -8.98 12.32 19.24
N LYS A 660 -9.85 11.33 19.44
CA LYS A 660 -9.42 10.11 20.11
C LYS A 660 -8.42 9.43 19.19
N GLU A 661 -7.34 8.93 19.76
CA GLU A 661 -6.43 8.01 19.10
C GLU A 661 -7.21 6.73 18.73
N ASP A 662 -8.00 6.78 17.66
CA ASP A 662 -8.42 5.58 16.95
C ASP A 662 -7.24 5.18 16.09
N ILE A 663 -6.30 4.55 16.77
CA ILE A 663 -5.22 3.85 16.12
C ILE A 663 -5.90 2.60 15.59
N ASN A 664 -6.25 2.62 14.31
CA ASN A 664 -6.37 1.39 13.57
C ASN A 664 -5.02 0.68 13.79
N LEU A 665 -4.92 -0.35 14.64
CA LEU A 665 -3.67 -1.11 14.80
C LEU A 665 -3.52 -2.10 13.64
N ASN A 666 -4.51 -2.18 12.76
CA ASN A 666 -4.56 -3.12 11.65
C ASN A 666 -3.37 -2.91 10.71
N TRP A 667 -2.75 -1.71 10.64
CA TRP A 667 -1.51 -1.45 9.87
C TRP A 667 -0.24 -1.94 10.54
N LEU A 668 -0.21 -2.15 11.85
CA LEU A 668 0.97 -2.68 12.58
C LEU A 668 1.16 -4.17 12.31
N TYR A 669 0.04 -4.90 12.19
CA TYR A 669 0.04 -6.31 11.79
C TYR A 669 0.25 -6.48 10.28
N ASN A 670 -0.17 -5.47 9.51
CA ASN A 670 -0.03 -5.39 8.07
C ASN A 670 1.22 -4.67 7.59
N HIS A 671 2.06 -4.15 8.50
CA HIS A 671 3.41 -3.74 8.19
C HIS A 671 4.14 -5.04 7.80
N ARG A 672 4.53 -5.12 6.53
CA ARG A 672 5.41 -6.17 6.00
C ARG A 672 6.88 -5.97 6.46
N SER A 673 7.05 -5.23 7.53
CA SER A 673 8.24 -5.04 8.36
C SER A 673 7.78 -5.38 9.78
N GLY A 674 8.46 -6.30 10.46
CA GLY A 674 8.20 -6.55 11.88
C GLY A 674 8.29 -5.24 12.68
N PRO A 675 7.78 -5.20 13.92
CA PRO A 675 7.81 -3.99 14.72
C PRO A 675 9.22 -3.41 14.78
N THR A 676 9.41 -2.26 14.13
CA THR A 676 10.64 -1.48 14.22
C THR A 676 10.87 -1.10 15.68
N PHE A 677 12.08 -0.67 16.03
CA PHE A 677 12.37 -0.10 17.35
C PHE A 677 11.32 0.96 17.79
N VAL A 678 10.68 1.61 16.82
CA VAL A 678 9.56 2.55 16.97
C VAL A 678 8.28 1.88 17.49
N LEU A 679 7.91 0.70 17.01
CA LEU A 679 6.77 -0.07 17.54
C LEU A 679 7.04 -0.60 18.95
N TRP A 680 8.30 -0.79 19.32
CA TRP A 680 8.68 -1.08 20.71
C TRP A 680 8.55 0.17 21.59
N ILE A 681 9.04 1.34 21.16
CA ILE A 681 8.81 2.62 21.89
C ILE A 681 7.31 2.89 22.04
N TRP A 682 6.54 2.62 21.00
CA TRP A 682 5.10 2.85 20.97
C TRP A 682 4.30 1.83 21.79
N TYR A 683 4.67 0.55 21.75
CA TYR A 683 4.16 -0.50 22.64
C TYR A 683 4.51 -0.20 24.11
N VAL A 684 5.75 0.21 24.39
CA VAL A 684 6.18 0.62 25.73
C VAL A 684 5.36 1.82 26.20
N ARG A 685 5.14 2.82 25.34
CA ARG A 685 4.31 3.98 25.64
C ARG A 685 2.83 3.61 25.86
N MET A 686 2.28 2.67 25.10
CA MET A 686 0.93 2.13 25.30
C MET A 686 0.81 1.34 26.62
N GLN A 687 1.80 0.51 26.95
CA GLN A 687 1.81 -0.28 28.19
C GLN A 687 2.05 0.59 29.43
N MET A 688 2.82 1.68 29.30
CA MET A 688 2.95 2.73 30.33
C MET A 688 1.64 3.50 30.50
N LYS A 689 0.97 3.94 29.41
CA LYS A 689 -0.36 4.59 29.48
C LYS A 689 -1.45 3.67 30.05
N ALA A 690 -1.35 2.35 29.84
CA ALA A 690 -2.27 1.35 30.39
C ALA A 690 -1.94 0.91 31.83
N GLY A 691 -0.87 1.43 32.45
CA GLY A 691 -0.44 1.08 33.81
C GLY A 691 0.04 -0.37 33.98
N ARG A 692 0.46 -1.04 32.88
CA ARG A 692 0.86 -2.45 32.86
C ARG A 692 2.37 -2.67 32.84
N LEU A 693 3.14 -1.62 32.61
CA LEU A 693 4.58 -1.56 32.83
C LEU A 693 4.89 -0.40 33.79
N PRO A 694 5.82 -0.56 34.74
CA PRO A 694 6.26 0.52 35.62
C PRO A 694 7.01 1.62 34.87
#